data_AF-A0AAN7PAW2-F1
#
_entry.id   AF-A0AAN7PAW2-F1
#
_cell.length_a   1.000
_cell.length_b   1.000
_cell.length_c   1.000
_cell.angle_alpha   90.00
_cell.angle_beta   90.00
_cell.angle_gamma   90.00
#
_symmetry.space_group_name_H-M   'P 1'
#
loop_
_entity.id
_entity.type
_entity.pdbx_description
1 polymer ?
#
loop_
_entity_poly.entity_id
_entity_poly.type
_entity_poly.pdbx_seq_one_letter_code
_entity_poly.pdbx_strand_id
1 'polypeptide(L)'
;MFSLFLTLLLPFSVLGSNLDWWKNAVFYQIYPRSFMDLNNDGIGDLKGITSKLDHLVEIGVTALWLSPIYRSPQVDHGYDISDYRDVDPIFGNLDDFKVLLKTAKQKGDQHEWFKKSENSEPGYENYYVWKNGRENNKPPNNWISNFHGSAWKYSDIRKQWYLHQFSEGQPDLNYRDSKLVQEMKDVLTYWLDLGVDGFRVDIISAMFEDSEFPDEPLSNIPGASPNDYNYLVHPYTNDQPETYDMVYQWRELLDRYQQVHGGDARIMMTESYSASEKLFGYYGNETHNGAHFTFNFWFITELNRNSNAHDIKFIVDKWLREMPSRFTPNWVLGNHDQHRVASRYGTDRVDGLIMIAMMLPGVAVSYNGEEIGMEDGEVTWAEAEDPQACNGLEEDFYKNSRDFQRTPFQWDNTTNAGFNAGHKPWLPVGSKYATVNVAVEKLNKNSHYYVYKNMVELKRTSTLKHGDLKTIAYNDNVLGVIRSLNGNPIYTLLVNLRNTNEMVKLDKDSSHVVAVASQSMKNVGGCIKLIKLNQFYKLLLVFLLINAVYAELDWWQNAVVYQIYPRSFKDSDNNGTGDLGGVIEKLDYLVETGITALWLSPIYKSPQVDFGYDISDYREIDPLFGLRVVLDFVPNHSSDLHEWFVKSENLVPGFEDYYVWKDGDPNTPPNSWTSYFHGPAWSYSQKRKQWYLHQFASGQPDLNYHVLTYWMDIGVDGFRIDIISALFEDKDFPNGPEDQFFYRNDQPETYDMVYQWRALLDDYQKVHGGDTRVIMTESYSNADKLFPYYGNATHNGAHFTFNFWFITQLNKDSSANDFKSVIDKWYAEMPKKYTANWVLGNHDQHRVATRYGSQRVDGLNMLVMVLPGVSVTYNGEEIGMENGEVTWSEGWDPQGCNGNPEDWDKNSRDFERTPFHWDSSINAGFNTGFKTWLPVSTKYKTLNLAAQQTNDLKSHYRIYQALLKLKNTNTVKFGELKTFALSNILVVIRHLAEHSSVVVIINMVDSPANADLSTMGLPPLLTVKIPSVQSTKTPGSTIATNLIPLNGYEALVLQYP
;
A
#
# COMPACT_ATOMS: atom_id res chain seq x y z
N MET A 1 -9.51 56.79 -5.96
CA MET A 1 -9.76 56.07 -4.70
C MET A 1 -10.07 54.62 -5.07
N PHE A 2 -9.41 53.65 -4.47
CA PHE A 2 -9.70 52.22 -4.65
C PHE A 2 -10.36 51.69 -3.39
N SER A 3 -11.33 50.78 -3.54
CA SER A 3 -11.84 49.95 -2.45
C SER A 3 -11.52 48.50 -2.77
N LEU A 4 -10.75 47.85 -1.90
CA LEU A 4 -10.56 46.41 -1.94
C LEU A 4 -11.75 45.71 -1.29
N PHE A 5 -12.28 44.68 -1.94
CA PHE A 5 -12.92 43.55 -1.27
C PHE A 5 -12.41 42.28 -1.97
N LEU A 6 -11.44 41.61 -1.34
CA LEU A 6 -10.81 40.41 -1.86
C LEU A 6 -11.39 39.21 -1.11
N THR A 7 -12.45 38.61 -1.65
CA THR A 7 -12.98 37.32 -1.15
C THR A 7 -12.02 36.20 -1.54
N LEU A 8 -11.27 35.66 -0.58
CA LEU A 8 -10.47 34.45 -0.80
C LEU A 8 -11.39 33.28 -1.15
N LEU A 9 -11.16 32.68 -2.32
CA LEU A 9 -11.67 31.36 -2.66
C LEU A 9 -10.74 30.32 -2.05
N LEU A 10 -11.22 29.57 -1.05
CA LEU A 10 -10.54 28.37 -0.57
C LEU A 10 -10.73 27.24 -1.59
N PRO A 11 -9.66 26.57 -2.05
CA PRO A 11 -9.78 25.44 -2.96
C PRO A 11 -10.25 24.18 -2.22
N PHE A 12 -11.54 23.87 -2.32
CA PHE A 12 -12.09 22.58 -1.88
C PHE A 12 -11.75 21.49 -2.92
N SER A 13 -10.55 20.91 -2.80
CA SER A 13 -10.11 19.80 -3.65
C SER A 13 -9.13 18.87 -2.92
N VAL A 14 -9.62 18.16 -1.90
CA VAL A 14 -8.89 17.02 -1.32
C VAL A 14 -9.24 15.77 -2.14
N LEU A 15 -8.48 15.56 -3.22
CA LEU A 15 -8.14 14.18 -3.61
C LEU A 15 -7.41 13.57 -2.40
N GLY A 16 -7.74 12.33 -2.04
CA GLY A 16 -7.20 11.69 -0.85
C GLY A 16 -5.69 11.51 -0.96
N SER A 17 -4.92 12.43 -0.38
CA SER A 17 -3.47 12.28 -0.23
C SER A 17 -3.20 11.01 0.56
N ASN A 18 -2.33 10.13 0.06
CA ASN A 18 -1.81 9.03 0.85
C ASN A 18 -1.26 9.59 2.16
N LEU A 19 -1.77 9.09 3.28
CA LEU A 19 -1.29 9.45 4.61
C LEU A 19 0.14 8.93 4.73
N ASP A 20 1.07 9.78 5.18
CA ASP A 20 2.42 9.34 5.58
C ASP A 20 2.28 8.12 6.51
N TRP A 21 3.17 7.13 6.35
CA TRP A 21 3.08 5.81 6.99
C TRP A 21 2.71 5.86 8.49
N TRP A 22 3.24 6.84 9.22
CA TRP A 22 3.07 7.00 10.66
C TRP A 22 1.65 7.45 11.07
N LYS A 23 0.90 8.15 10.20
CA LYS A 23 -0.34 8.87 10.57
C LYS A 23 -1.53 7.98 10.94
N ASN A 24 -1.47 6.67 10.66
CA ASN A 24 -2.44 5.67 11.13
C ASN A 24 -1.71 4.35 11.52
N ALA A 25 -0.43 4.45 11.89
CA ALA A 25 0.40 3.31 12.24
C ALA A 25 -0.05 2.63 13.54
N VAL A 26 0.38 1.38 13.68
CA VAL A 26 0.42 0.64 14.95
C VAL A 26 1.88 0.57 15.39
N PHE A 27 2.22 1.25 16.49
CA PHE A 27 3.54 1.16 17.11
C PHE A 27 3.52 0.09 18.21
N TYR A 28 4.58 -0.69 18.28
CA TYR A 28 4.78 -1.73 19.29
C TYR A 28 6.07 -1.42 20.07
N GLN A 29 5.93 -1.10 21.35
CA GLN A 29 7.07 -0.93 22.26
C GLN A 29 7.61 -2.30 22.66
N ILE A 30 8.90 -2.51 22.43
CA ILE A 30 9.67 -3.65 22.93
C ILE A 30 10.55 -3.15 24.09
N TYR A 31 10.49 -3.83 25.23
CA TYR A 31 11.49 -3.72 26.29
C TYR A 31 12.58 -4.80 26.09
N PRO A 32 13.81 -4.45 25.61
CA PRO A 32 14.78 -5.43 25.11
C PRO A 32 15.14 -6.53 26.11
N ARG A 33 15.48 -6.12 27.35
CA ARG A 33 15.91 -6.96 28.50
C ARG A 33 14.95 -8.12 28.81
N SER A 34 13.71 -8.08 28.31
CA SER A 34 12.64 -9.03 28.61
C SER A 34 11.90 -9.60 27.39
N PHE A 35 12.33 -9.31 26.15
CA PHE A 35 11.60 -9.77 24.96
C PHE A 35 11.99 -11.20 24.54
N MET A 36 13.29 -11.46 24.36
CA MET A 36 13.82 -12.80 24.04
C MET A 36 15.32 -12.86 24.35
N ASP A 37 15.75 -13.86 25.11
CA ASP A 37 17.14 -14.15 25.46
C ASP A 37 17.61 -15.36 24.62
N LEU A 38 18.46 -15.09 23.62
CA LEU A 38 18.97 -16.09 22.68
C LEU A 38 20.34 -16.63 23.11
N ASN A 39 21.12 -15.87 23.88
CA ASN A 39 22.44 -16.28 24.35
C ASN A 39 22.38 -17.22 25.59
N ASN A 40 21.25 -17.23 26.30
CA ASN A 40 20.93 -17.91 27.55
C ASN A 40 21.75 -17.46 28.77
N ASP A 41 21.83 -16.14 29.00
CA ASP A 41 22.40 -15.49 30.20
C ASP A 41 21.35 -14.93 31.18
N GLY A 42 20.07 -14.93 30.79
CA GLY A 42 18.95 -14.41 31.58
C GLY A 42 18.43 -13.03 31.18
N ILE A 43 19.07 -12.35 30.22
CA ILE A 43 18.73 -11.02 29.71
C ILE A 43 18.37 -11.08 28.22
N GLY A 44 17.29 -10.39 27.84
CA GLY A 44 16.83 -10.35 26.45
C GLY A 44 17.73 -9.48 25.56
N ASP A 45 18.08 -9.99 24.37
CA ASP A 45 19.15 -9.48 23.51
C ASP A 45 18.67 -9.14 22.08
N LEU A 46 19.47 -8.39 21.31
CA LEU A 46 19.11 -7.91 19.97
C LEU A 46 18.98 -9.04 18.93
N LYS A 47 19.73 -10.13 19.06
CA LYS A 47 19.56 -11.34 18.22
C LYS A 47 18.28 -12.07 18.62
N GLY A 48 17.95 -12.09 19.92
CA GLY A 48 16.66 -12.50 20.45
C GLY A 48 15.51 -11.75 19.79
N ILE A 49 15.52 -10.40 19.78
CA ILE A 49 14.52 -9.59 19.06
C ILE A 49 14.50 -9.95 17.57
N THR A 50 15.67 -10.08 16.93
CA THR A 50 15.78 -10.45 15.50
C THR A 50 15.09 -11.77 15.20
N SER A 51 15.28 -12.79 16.05
CA SER A 51 14.69 -14.13 15.91
C SER A 51 13.16 -14.18 16.04
N LYS A 52 12.54 -13.06 16.42
CA LYS A 52 11.08 -12.93 16.66
C LYS A 52 10.42 -11.89 15.75
N LEU A 53 11.15 -11.30 14.80
CA LEU A 53 10.60 -10.35 13.82
C LEU A 53 9.42 -10.96 13.03
N ASP A 54 9.48 -12.25 12.69
CA ASP A 54 8.38 -12.97 12.02
C ASP A 54 7.06 -12.90 12.79
N HIS A 55 7.08 -12.98 14.13
CA HIS A 55 5.87 -12.83 14.95
C HIS A 55 5.32 -11.40 14.91
N LEU A 56 6.20 -10.40 14.93
CA LEU A 56 5.83 -8.98 14.85
C LEU A 56 5.21 -8.65 13.48
N VAL A 57 5.78 -9.20 12.40
CA VAL A 57 5.17 -9.17 11.05
C VAL A 57 3.83 -9.93 11.05
N GLU A 58 3.73 -11.07 11.71
CA GLU A 58 2.50 -11.88 11.75
C GLU A 58 1.34 -11.16 12.48
N ILE A 59 1.60 -10.40 13.55
CA ILE A 59 0.57 -9.54 14.19
C ILE A 59 0.33 -8.22 13.42
N GLY A 60 1.16 -7.91 12.41
CA GLY A 60 0.94 -6.85 11.44
C GLY A 60 1.30 -5.44 11.89
N VAL A 61 2.07 -5.28 12.98
CA VAL A 61 2.46 -3.96 13.51
C VAL A 61 3.24 -3.15 12.48
N THR A 62 3.06 -1.83 12.48
CA THR A 62 3.60 -0.94 11.44
C THR A 62 5.02 -0.48 11.74
N ALA A 63 5.35 -0.29 13.03
CA ALA A 63 6.68 0.11 13.47
C ALA A 63 6.99 -0.44 14.86
N LEU A 64 8.28 -0.72 15.08
CA LEU A 64 8.82 -1.12 16.37
C LEU A 64 9.51 0.08 17.02
N TRP A 65 9.29 0.27 18.31
CA TRP A 65 10.08 1.17 19.15
C TRP A 65 10.78 0.31 20.21
N LEU A 66 12.11 0.39 20.29
CA LEU A 66 12.88 -0.24 21.37
C LEU A 66 13.05 0.78 22.51
N SER A 67 12.76 0.37 23.75
CA SER A 67 13.35 1.02 24.93
C SER A 67 14.89 1.02 24.81
N PRO A 68 15.62 1.96 25.46
CA PRO A 68 17.04 2.18 25.24
C PRO A 68 17.90 0.93 25.23
N ILE A 69 18.63 0.76 24.13
CA ILE A 69 19.65 -0.27 23.94
C ILE A 69 21.07 0.31 24.10
N TYR A 70 21.17 1.61 24.39
CA TYR A 70 22.44 2.33 24.41
C TYR A 70 23.31 1.85 25.57
N ARG A 71 24.63 1.96 25.39
CA ARG A 71 25.60 1.49 26.38
C ARG A 71 25.53 2.29 27.68
N SER A 72 25.37 1.56 28.77
CA SER A 72 24.85 2.09 30.03
C SER A 72 25.50 1.41 31.25
N PRO A 73 25.60 2.07 32.41
CA PRO A 73 25.88 1.40 33.68
C PRO A 73 24.74 0.48 34.19
N GLN A 74 23.59 0.46 33.51
CA GLN A 74 22.42 -0.38 33.74
C GLN A 74 21.69 -0.14 35.08
N VAL A 75 21.90 1.03 35.70
CA VAL A 75 21.27 1.43 36.98
C VAL A 75 19.79 1.78 36.81
N ASP A 76 19.38 2.29 35.64
CA ASP A 76 17.99 2.44 35.21
C ASP A 76 17.78 1.69 33.87
N HIS A 77 18.40 0.50 33.80
CA HIS A 77 18.21 -0.50 32.74
C HIS A 77 18.33 0.03 31.29
N GLY A 78 19.24 0.98 31.05
CA GLY A 78 19.53 1.54 29.73
C GLY A 78 19.19 3.04 29.57
N TYR A 79 18.38 3.62 30.48
CA TYR A 79 18.12 5.06 30.49
C TYR A 79 19.28 5.87 31.09
N ASP A 80 20.17 5.23 31.86
CA ASP A 80 21.45 5.77 32.29
C ASP A 80 22.51 5.61 31.18
N ILE A 81 22.47 6.49 30.18
CA ILE A 81 23.26 6.36 28.95
C ILE A 81 24.69 6.89 29.16
N SER A 82 25.70 6.03 29.02
CA SER A 82 27.12 6.41 29.06
C SER A 82 27.71 6.77 27.69
N ASP A 83 27.09 6.26 26.62
CA ASP A 83 27.47 6.49 25.23
C ASP A 83 26.20 6.43 24.34
N TYR A 84 25.78 7.59 23.80
CA TYR A 84 24.59 7.72 22.94
C TYR A 84 24.77 7.16 21.52
N ARG A 85 26.03 6.90 21.15
CA ARG A 85 26.49 6.19 19.95
C ARG A 85 26.23 4.68 20.03
N ASP A 86 26.72 4.08 21.12
CA ASP A 86 27.06 2.65 21.28
C ASP A 86 25.91 1.80 21.84
N VAL A 87 25.91 0.50 21.55
CA VAL A 87 24.94 -0.49 22.05
C VAL A 87 25.53 -1.26 23.24
N ASP A 88 24.71 -1.50 24.25
CA ASP A 88 25.16 -2.16 25.47
C ASP A 88 25.60 -3.62 25.21
N PRO A 89 26.79 -4.03 25.72
CA PRO A 89 27.21 -5.43 25.73
C PRO A 89 26.21 -6.44 26.30
N ILE A 90 25.26 -6.04 27.18
CA ILE A 90 24.20 -6.97 27.64
C ILE A 90 23.14 -7.25 26.57
N PHE A 91 22.94 -6.33 25.62
CA PHE A 91 21.99 -6.50 24.52
C PHE A 91 22.66 -7.03 23.25
N GLY A 92 23.98 -6.87 23.12
CA GLY A 92 24.76 -7.41 22.01
C GLY A 92 25.90 -6.47 21.65
N ASN A 93 25.90 -5.96 20.42
CA ASN A 93 26.84 -4.95 19.97
C ASN A 93 26.30 -4.25 18.70
N LEU A 94 27.05 -3.24 18.23
CA LEU A 94 26.90 -2.58 16.94
C LEU A 94 26.46 -3.51 15.79
N ASP A 95 27.18 -4.60 15.52
CA ASP A 95 26.85 -5.50 14.41
C ASP A 95 25.60 -6.36 14.65
N ASP A 96 25.21 -6.57 15.92
CA ASP A 96 23.91 -7.17 16.25
C ASP A 96 22.76 -6.17 16.06
N PHE A 97 22.99 -4.87 16.29
CA PHE A 97 22.02 -3.83 15.94
C PHE A 97 21.99 -3.57 14.43
N LYS A 98 23.12 -3.65 13.71
CA LYS A 98 23.11 -3.64 12.24
C LYS A 98 22.18 -4.72 11.70
N VAL A 99 22.37 -5.95 12.19
CA VAL A 99 21.57 -7.12 11.85
C VAL A 99 20.12 -6.91 12.29
N LEU A 100 19.80 -6.60 13.55
CA LEU A 100 18.42 -6.40 14.00
C LEU A 100 17.71 -5.27 13.25
N LEU A 101 18.22 -4.06 13.43
CA LEU A 101 17.45 -2.83 13.31
C LEU A 101 16.92 -2.62 11.91
N LYS A 102 17.64 -3.20 10.95
CA LYS A 102 17.22 -3.25 9.56
C LYS A 102 17.60 -4.66 9.00
N THR A 103 17.40 -5.76 9.76
CA THR A 103 16.92 -7.03 9.11
C THR A 103 15.56 -6.72 8.52
N ALA A 104 14.79 -5.94 9.28
CA ALA A 104 13.92 -4.92 8.74
C ALA A 104 14.65 -3.82 7.87
N LYS A 105 15.58 -4.13 6.89
CA LYS A 105 16.43 -3.40 5.83
C LYS A 105 18.05 -2.99 5.71
N GLN A 106 19.26 -2.85 6.41
CA GLN A 106 20.13 -2.94 7.69
C GLN A 106 20.85 -1.60 8.18
N LYS A 107 21.23 -1.39 9.49
CA LYS A 107 21.59 -0.07 10.21
C LYS A 107 22.96 -0.02 11.03
N GLY A 108 23.20 0.88 12.03
CA GLY A 108 24.17 0.94 13.22
C GLY A 108 25.68 1.45 13.14
N ASP A 109 26.50 2.04 14.07
CA ASP A 109 26.62 2.68 15.46
C ASP A 109 28.08 3.31 15.61
N GLN A 110 28.54 4.28 16.46
CA GLN A 110 28.96 4.30 17.93
C GLN A 110 29.50 5.72 18.45
N HIS A 111 29.96 5.85 19.75
CA HIS A 111 30.77 6.91 20.47
C HIS A 111 30.12 8.16 21.20
N GLU A 112 30.53 8.74 22.36
CA GLU A 112 31.26 8.40 23.63
C GLU A 112 31.63 9.73 24.41
N TRP A 113 31.05 10.09 25.59
CA TRP A 113 31.26 11.45 26.19
C TRP A 113 31.54 11.65 27.71
N PHE A 114 30.75 11.12 28.68
CA PHE A 114 30.69 11.67 30.06
C PHE A 114 32.05 11.87 30.76
N LYS A 115 32.95 10.91 30.61
CA LYS A 115 34.29 10.89 31.24
C LYS A 115 35.12 12.13 30.90
N LYS A 116 34.97 12.64 29.67
CA LYS A 116 35.67 13.84 29.18
C LYS A 116 35.18 15.10 29.90
N SER A 117 33.90 15.14 30.27
CA SER A 117 33.32 16.25 31.02
C SER A 117 33.76 16.26 32.50
N GLU A 118 33.74 15.12 33.20
CA GLU A 118 34.16 15.08 34.61
C GLU A 118 35.64 15.49 34.78
N ASN A 119 36.51 15.04 33.87
CA ASN A 119 37.93 15.44 33.84
C ASN A 119 38.18 16.87 33.33
N SER A 120 37.13 17.61 32.95
CA SER A 120 37.20 18.96 32.37
C SER A 120 38.08 19.03 31.11
N GLU A 121 37.95 18.05 30.22
CA GLU A 121 38.67 18.03 28.94
C GLU A 121 38.17 19.14 28.01
N PRO A 122 39.07 19.95 27.39
CA PRO A 122 38.70 21.09 26.57
C PRO A 122 37.65 20.77 25.50
N GLY A 123 36.50 21.43 25.60
CA GLY A 123 35.35 21.19 24.72
C GLY A 123 34.21 20.41 25.37
N TYR A 124 34.50 19.43 26.22
CA TYR A 124 33.50 18.62 26.95
C TYR A 124 33.17 19.16 28.35
N GLU A 125 33.96 20.13 28.83
CA GLU A 125 33.84 20.82 30.13
C GLU A 125 32.40 21.13 30.58
N ASN A 126 31.51 21.50 29.65
CA ASN A 126 30.15 21.99 29.94
C ASN A 126 29.05 21.10 29.36
N TYR A 127 29.33 19.87 28.92
CA TYR A 127 28.29 18.96 28.38
C TYR A 127 27.23 18.56 29.44
N TYR A 128 27.56 18.67 30.74
CA TYR A 128 26.69 18.30 31.85
C TYR A 128 26.52 19.46 32.84
N VAL A 129 25.44 19.46 33.63
CA VAL A 129 25.09 20.58 34.53
C VAL A 129 25.90 20.51 35.83
N TRP A 130 26.94 21.35 35.93
CA TRP A 130 27.83 21.45 37.10
C TRP A 130 27.63 22.74 37.90
N LYS A 131 27.59 22.65 39.23
CA LYS A 131 27.42 23.78 40.17
C LYS A 131 28.27 23.66 41.43
N ASN A 132 28.55 24.80 42.07
CA ASN A 132 29.14 24.84 43.40
C ASN A 132 28.05 24.69 44.46
N GLY A 133 28.36 24.00 45.57
CA GLY A 133 27.41 23.79 46.67
C GLY A 133 27.18 25.04 47.53
N ARG A 134 26.12 25.01 48.34
CA ARG A 134 25.85 26.00 49.40
C ARG A 134 26.84 25.82 50.58
N GLU A 135 26.86 26.81 51.49
CA GLU A 135 27.71 26.80 52.68
C GLU A 135 27.66 25.46 53.45
N ASN A 136 28.82 25.02 53.95
CA ASN A 136 29.04 23.72 54.59
C ASN A 136 28.88 22.51 53.64
N ASN A 137 29.19 22.69 52.36
CA ASN A 137 29.11 21.67 51.30
C ASN A 137 27.75 20.96 51.23
N LYS A 138 26.70 21.75 51.10
CA LYS A 138 25.34 21.29 50.80
C LYS A 138 25.06 21.38 49.29
N PRO A 139 24.08 20.65 48.75
CA PRO A 139 23.69 20.79 47.35
C PRO A 139 23.28 22.24 46.98
N PRO A 140 23.32 22.61 45.69
CA PRO A 140 23.02 23.96 45.21
C PRO A 140 21.62 24.48 45.56
N ASN A 141 20.63 23.58 45.68
CA ASN A 141 19.24 23.86 46.06
C ASN A 141 18.55 22.61 46.64
N ASN A 142 17.25 22.70 46.93
CA ASN A 142 16.43 21.65 47.52
C ASN A 142 15.89 20.60 46.54
N TRP A 143 16.31 20.58 45.27
CA TRP A 143 15.71 19.72 44.24
C TRP A 143 15.82 18.21 44.59
N ILE A 144 14.75 17.48 44.30
CA ILE A 144 14.56 16.05 44.60
C ILE A 144 14.52 15.27 43.28
N SER A 145 15.13 14.09 43.24
CA SER A 145 15.13 13.17 42.10
C SER A 145 13.79 12.42 41.97
N ASN A 146 13.39 12.11 40.74
CA ASN A 146 12.27 11.20 40.46
C ASN A 146 12.42 9.83 41.15
N PHE A 147 13.65 9.37 41.40
CA PHE A 147 13.96 8.11 42.07
C PHE A 147 14.35 8.29 43.55
N HIS A 148 13.77 9.30 44.18
CA HIS A 148 13.93 9.68 45.60
C HIS A 148 15.29 10.27 45.98
N GLY A 149 15.30 11.08 47.04
CA GLY A 149 16.50 11.78 47.51
C GLY A 149 16.85 13.04 46.70
N SER A 150 17.99 13.68 46.98
CA SER A 150 18.36 14.93 46.31
C SER A 150 18.79 14.69 44.86
N ALA A 151 18.42 15.60 43.96
CA ALA A 151 18.82 15.59 42.55
C ALA A 151 20.27 16.06 42.30
N TRP A 152 21.14 16.03 43.31
CA TRP A 152 22.51 16.55 43.22
C TRP A 152 23.53 15.63 43.85
N LYS A 153 24.57 15.28 43.08
CA LYS A 153 25.69 14.44 43.53
C LYS A 153 27.02 15.19 43.44
N TYR A 154 27.83 15.10 44.49
CA TYR A 154 29.15 15.72 44.54
C TYR A 154 30.22 14.82 43.89
N SER A 155 30.92 15.33 42.87
CA SER A 155 32.11 14.68 42.31
C SER A 155 33.35 15.04 43.11
N ASP A 156 34.03 14.03 43.63
CA ASP A 156 35.35 14.20 44.25
C ASP A 156 36.49 14.37 43.25
N ILE A 157 36.26 14.19 41.94
CA ILE A 157 37.23 14.55 40.89
C ILE A 157 37.12 16.04 40.60
N ARG A 158 35.92 16.50 40.23
CA ARG A 158 35.68 17.88 39.77
C ARG A 158 35.48 18.90 40.90
N LYS A 159 35.26 18.45 42.14
CA LYS A 159 34.98 19.27 43.35
C LYS A 159 33.76 20.18 43.19
N GLN A 160 32.77 19.70 42.44
CA GLN A 160 31.50 20.36 42.14
C GLN A 160 30.36 19.34 42.29
N TRP A 161 29.14 19.84 42.43
CA TRP A 161 27.92 19.03 42.34
C TRP A 161 27.47 18.96 40.89
N TYR A 162 27.09 17.77 40.41
CA TYR A 162 26.36 17.59 39.16
C TYR A 162 24.88 17.32 39.44
N LEU A 163 24.01 17.78 38.54
CA LEU A 163 22.58 17.52 38.56
C LEU A 163 22.30 16.09 38.09
N HIS A 164 21.34 15.43 38.73
CA HIS A 164 20.70 14.21 38.24
C HIS A 164 19.22 14.20 38.64
N GLN A 165 18.31 14.38 37.69
CA GLN A 165 16.86 14.35 37.93
C GLN A 165 16.31 12.92 38.14
N PHE A 166 17.17 11.92 37.92
CA PHE A 166 16.91 10.50 38.10
C PHE A 166 18.02 9.89 38.99
N SER A 167 18.56 8.71 38.65
CA SER A 167 19.66 8.08 39.41
C SER A 167 20.93 8.95 39.45
N GLU A 168 21.78 8.78 40.45
CA GLU A 168 23.12 9.39 40.47
C GLU A 168 23.98 8.99 39.24
N GLY A 169 23.62 7.88 38.56
CA GLY A 169 24.20 7.46 37.28
C GLY A 169 23.64 8.14 36.03
N GLN A 170 22.63 9.01 36.18
CA GLN A 170 21.98 9.80 35.11
C GLN A 170 22.32 11.30 35.28
N PRO A 171 23.57 11.73 35.04
CA PRO A 171 23.93 13.15 35.09
C PRO A 171 23.26 13.94 33.96
N ASP A 172 22.58 15.03 34.29
CA ASP A 172 21.82 15.83 33.32
C ASP A 172 22.72 16.56 32.33
N LEU A 173 22.30 16.52 31.06
CA LEU A 173 22.95 17.14 29.92
C LEU A 173 22.59 18.63 29.81
N ASN A 174 23.61 19.49 29.75
CA ASN A 174 23.45 20.94 29.73
C ASN A 174 23.10 21.47 28.32
N TYR A 175 21.82 21.38 27.94
CA TYR A 175 21.32 21.84 26.64
C TYR A 175 21.41 23.36 26.38
N ARG A 176 21.97 24.15 27.31
CA ARG A 176 22.34 25.55 27.08
C ARG A 176 23.76 25.72 26.52
N ASP A 177 24.61 24.69 26.47
CA ASP A 177 25.83 24.74 25.64
C ASP A 177 25.51 24.41 24.18
N SER A 178 25.69 25.42 23.31
CA SER A 178 25.55 25.31 21.85
C SER A 178 26.33 24.16 21.20
N LYS A 179 27.45 23.71 21.80
CA LYS A 179 28.23 22.55 21.32
C LYS A 179 27.48 21.25 21.54
N LEU A 180 26.91 21.05 22.72
CA LEU A 180 26.09 19.88 23.01
C LEU A 180 24.83 19.88 22.11
N VAL A 181 24.21 21.04 21.92
CA VAL A 181 23.06 21.17 21.01
C VAL A 181 23.41 20.73 19.58
N GLN A 182 24.62 21.04 19.10
CA GLN A 182 25.09 20.55 17.81
C GLN A 182 25.44 19.06 17.86
N GLU A 183 26.19 18.59 18.86
CA GLU A 183 26.58 17.18 18.98
C GLU A 183 25.35 16.25 19.13
N MET A 184 24.27 16.68 19.78
CA MET A 184 23.00 15.95 19.83
C MET A 184 22.23 15.99 18.51
N LYS A 185 22.32 17.09 17.75
CA LYS A 185 21.85 17.10 16.34
C LYS A 185 22.67 16.14 15.48
N ASP A 186 23.98 16.04 15.72
CA ASP A 186 24.86 15.10 15.04
C ASP A 186 24.55 13.64 15.45
N VAL A 187 24.14 13.35 16.70
CA VAL A 187 23.59 12.04 17.11
C VAL A 187 22.30 11.71 16.36
N LEU A 188 21.36 12.65 16.24
CA LEU A 188 20.12 12.42 15.49
C LEU A 188 20.42 12.15 14.02
N THR A 189 21.24 12.98 13.36
CA THR A 189 21.70 12.75 11.99
C THR A 189 22.40 11.40 11.85
N TYR A 190 23.27 11.03 12.79
CA TYR A 190 24.00 9.76 12.76
C TYR A 190 23.05 8.55 12.72
N TRP A 191 22.07 8.50 13.61
CA TRP A 191 21.06 7.44 13.59
C TRP A 191 20.19 7.47 12.31
N LEU A 192 19.89 8.66 11.77
CA LEU A 192 19.17 8.82 10.49
C LEU A 192 19.98 8.34 9.27
N ASP A 193 21.30 8.59 9.23
CA ASP A 193 22.24 8.14 8.19
C ASP A 193 22.32 6.62 8.15
N LEU A 194 22.43 6.01 9.34
CA LEU A 194 22.37 4.57 9.52
C LEU A 194 21.04 4.01 8.98
N GLY A 195 19.95 4.75 9.18
CA GLY A 195 18.66 4.54 8.52
C GLY A 195 17.46 4.49 9.47
N VAL A 196 17.56 5.05 10.69
CA VAL A 196 16.46 5.14 11.67
C VAL A 196 15.30 5.92 11.09
N ASP A 197 14.09 5.36 11.23
CA ASP A 197 12.86 5.88 10.63
C ASP A 197 12.22 6.98 11.51
N GLY A 198 12.68 7.13 12.75
CA GLY A 198 12.32 8.21 13.67
C GLY A 198 12.70 7.93 15.12
N PHE A 199 12.46 8.90 16.01
CA PHE A 199 12.86 8.85 17.43
C PHE A 199 11.64 9.02 18.35
N ARG A 200 11.62 8.29 19.48
CA ARG A 200 10.93 8.76 20.69
C ARG A 200 11.97 9.47 21.56
N VAL A 201 11.69 10.71 21.95
CA VAL A 201 12.48 11.42 22.96
C VAL A 201 11.81 11.20 24.32
N ASP A 202 12.59 10.68 25.25
CA ASP A 202 12.20 10.34 26.62
C ASP A 202 12.13 11.60 27.51
N ILE A 203 11.22 11.58 28.50
CA ILE A 203 10.91 12.66 29.48
C ILE A 203 11.34 14.07 29.02
N ILE A 204 10.75 14.55 27.93
CA ILE A 204 11.18 15.80 27.29
C ILE A 204 11.00 17.01 28.23
N SER A 205 10.06 16.93 29.18
CA SER A 205 9.77 17.99 30.14
C SER A 205 10.97 18.36 31.02
N ALA A 206 11.84 17.42 31.35
CA ALA A 206 12.98 17.62 32.25
C ALA A 206 14.23 18.22 31.56
N MET A 207 14.20 18.43 30.23
CA MET A 207 15.36 18.76 29.40
C MET A 207 16.11 20.06 29.74
N PHE A 208 15.47 20.98 30.46
CA PHE A 208 16.03 22.26 30.89
C PHE A 208 15.47 22.62 32.27
N GLU A 209 16.29 23.23 33.12
CA GLU A 209 15.92 23.72 34.45
C GLU A 209 16.08 25.25 34.52
N ASP A 210 15.52 25.94 35.51
CA ASP A 210 15.64 27.40 35.68
C ASP A 210 17.12 27.84 35.83
N SER A 211 17.54 28.84 35.04
CA SER A 211 18.94 29.28 34.96
C SER A 211 19.51 29.89 36.23
N GLU A 212 18.65 30.33 37.16
CA GLU A 212 19.02 30.89 38.47
C GLU A 212 19.09 29.81 39.57
N PHE A 213 18.64 28.58 39.29
CA PHE A 213 18.68 27.41 40.18
C PHE A 213 18.01 27.63 41.57
N PRO A 214 16.81 28.25 41.64
CA PRO A 214 16.09 28.52 42.90
C PRO A 214 15.66 27.25 43.66
N ASP A 215 15.27 27.41 44.93
CA ASP A 215 14.58 26.33 45.66
C ASP A 215 13.14 26.17 45.16
N GLU A 216 12.74 24.92 44.91
CA GLU A 216 11.38 24.53 44.49
C GLU A 216 10.36 24.66 45.63
N PRO A 217 9.09 25.03 45.34
CA PRO A 217 8.03 25.15 46.35
C PRO A 217 7.62 23.79 46.96
N LEU A 218 7.17 23.79 48.22
CA LEU A 218 6.56 22.61 48.84
C LEU A 218 5.18 22.31 48.21
N SER A 219 4.87 21.04 47.97
CA SER A 219 3.55 20.58 47.51
C SER A 219 2.46 20.71 48.58
N ASN A 220 2.86 20.64 49.86
CA ASN A 220 1.99 20.56 51.03
C ASN A 220 1.07 19.31 51.06
N ILE A 221 1.40 18.26 50.32
CA ILE A 221 0.66 16.98 50.36
C ILE A 221 0.80 16.34 51.77
N PRO A 222 -0.31 16.07 52.49
CA PRO A 222 -0.23 15.53 53.85
C PRO A 222 0.40 14.14 53.88
N GLY A 223 1.52 14.00 54.59
CA GLY A 223 2.25 12.74 54.74
C GLY A 223 3.36 12.50 53.71
N ALA A 224 3.55 13.37 52.72
CA ALA A 224 4.69 13.27 51.79
C ALA A 224 6.02 13.36 52.55
N SER A 225 6.93 12.42 52.28
CA SER A 225 8.27 12.38 52.87
C SER A 225 9.17 13.45 52.24
N PRO A 226 10.07 14.13 52.98
CA PRO A 226 11.03 15.08 52.39
C PRO A 226 12.02 14.50 51.35
N ASN A 227 12.00 13.19 51.12
CA ASN A 227 12.76 12.51 50.06
C ASN A 227 11.86 12.00 48.90
N ASP A 228 10.54 12.14 49.00
CA ASP A 228 9.57 11.86 47.94
C ASP A 228 9.58 13.03 46.94
N TYR A 229 9.60 12.73 45.64
CA TYR A 229 9.49 13.74 44.58
C TYR A 229 8.25 14.63 44.79
N ASN A 230 7.13 14.00 45.16
CA ASN A 230 5.84 14.65 45.44
C ASN A 230 5.82 15.55 46.69
N TYR A 231 6.94 15.68 47.41
CA TYR A 231 7.11 16.68 48.48
C TYR A 231 7.17 18.12 47.92
N LEU A 232 7.55 18.26 46.66
CA LEU A 232 7.72 19.54 45.97
C LEU A 232 6.67 19.71 44.86
N VAL A 233 6.57 20.94 44.37
CA VAL A 233 6.06 21.27 43.04
C VAL A 233 7.27 21.56 42.16
N HIS A 234 7.20 21.31 40.85
CA HIS A 234 8.36 21.36 39.96
C HIS A 234 8.34 22.46 38.86
N PRO A 235 7.93 23.73 39.13
CA PRO A 235 7.95 24.79 38.12
C PRO A 235 9.35 25.19 37.62
N TYR A 236 10.44 24.82 38.31
CA TYR A 236 11.80 25.19 37.92
C TYR A 236 12.58 24.04 37.26
N THR A 237 12.23 22.76 37.50
CA THR A 237 12.89 21.64 36.80
C THR A 237 12.10 21.04 35.62
N ASN A 238 10.82 21.41 35.41
CA ASN A 238 9.99 20.82 34.35
C ASN A 238 9.28 21.82 33.43
N ASP A 239 9.25 21.47 32.14
CA ASP A 239 8.72 22.21 30.99
C ASP A 239 9.14 23.69 30.95
N GLN A 240 10.45 23.95 30.97
CA GLN A 240 10.94 25.30 30.70
C GLN A 240 10.71 25.69 29.23
N PRO A 241 10.56 26.99 28.90
CA PRO A 241 10.26 27.42 27.54
C PRO A 241 11.25 26.91 26.47
N GLU A 242 12.55 26.85 26.79
CA GLU A 242 13.60 26.41 25.86
C GLU A 242 13.44 24.95 25.39
N THR A 243 12.77 24.10 26.18
CA THR A 243 12.47 22.72 25.81
C THR A 243 11.68 22.65 24.49
N TYR A 244 10.69 23.52 24.33
CA TYR A 244 9.86 23.56 23.12
C TYR A 244 10.68 24.00 21.89
N ASP A 245 11.50 25.04 22.04
CA ASP A 245 12.38 25.53 20.96
C ASP A 245 13.43 24.50 20.55
N MET A 246 13.85 23.60 21.45
CA MET A 246 14.74 22.49 21.10
C MET A 246 14.03 21.39 20.32
N VAL A 247 12.80 21.03 20.70
CA VAL A 247 11.94 20.12 19.90
C VAL A 247 11.68 20.69 18.51
N TYR A 248 11.50 22.02 18.38
CA TYR A 248 11.33 22.67 17.07
C TYR A 248 12.61 22.62 16.23
N GLN A 249 13.79 22.82 16.83
CA GLN A 249 15.07 22.70 16.13
C GLN A 249 15.38 21.27 15.67
N TRP A 250 15.06 20.26 16.48
CA TRP A 250 15.19 18.86 16.06
C TRP A 250 14.16 18.49 14.99
N ARG A 251 12.93 19.00 15.08
CA ARG A 251 11.94 18.83 14.02
C ARG A 251 12.42 19.43 12.70
N GLU A 252 13.01 20.61 12.73
CA GLU A 252 13.59 21.27 11.56
C GLU A 252 14.77 20.46 10.96
N LEU A 253 15.55 19.77 11.80
CA LEU A 253 16.59 18.82 11.34
C LEU A 253 15.97 17.64 10.60
N LEU A 254 14.92 17.01 11.15
CA LEU A 254 14.21 15.91 10.50
C LEU A 254 13.55 16.34 9.19
N ASP A 255 12.87 17.48 9.17
CA ASP A 255 12.25 18.04 7.95
C ASP A 255 13.30 18.37 6.88
N ARG A 256 14.49 18.87 7.25
CA ARG A 256 15.62 19.09 6.33
C ARG A 256 16.22 17.78 5.81
N TYR A 257 16.46 16.80 6.69
CA TYR A 257 16.97 15.49 6.30
C TYR A 257 16.01 14.82 5.31
N GLN A 258 14.69 14.92 5.55
CA GLN A 258 13.66 14.46 4.63
C GLN A 258 13.74 15.12 3.26
N GLN A 259 13.94 16.45 3.21
CA GLN A 259 14.04 17.21 1.96
C GLN A 259 15.30 16.87 1.15
N VAL A 260 16.41 16.51 1.81
CA VAL A 260 17.69 16.18 1.16
C VAL A 260 17.76 14.72 0.72
N HIS A 261 17.25 13.78 1.54
CA HIS A 261 17.43 12.33 1.32
C HIS A 261 16.18 11.63 0.75
N GLY A 262 14.99 12.21 0.87
CA GLY A 262 13.74 11.67 0.34
C GLY A 262 13.25 10.36 0.99
N GLY A 263 12.35 9.65 0.30
CA GLY A 263 11.70 8.42 0.77
C GLY A 263 10.59 8.69 1.80
N ASP A 264 10.33 7.70 2.66
CA ASP A 264 9.34 7.81 3.75
C ASP A 264 9.70 8.90 4.77
N ALA A 265 8.70 9.49 5.43
CA ALA A 265 8.87 10.54 6.44
C ALA A 265 9.68 10.05 7.67
N ARG A 266 10.65 10.85 8.13
CA ARG A 266 11.36 10.67 9.41
C ARG A 266 10.63 11.36 10.56
N ILE A 267 10.26 10.59 11.58
CA ILE A 267 9.36 11.08 12.64
C ILE A 267 10.06 11.40 13.96
N MET A 268 9.42 12.24 14.76
CA MET A 268 9.78 12.50 16.16
C MET A 268 8.54 12.41 17.03
N MET A 269 8.64 11.66 18.12
CA MET A 269 7.59 11.44 19.11
C MET A 269 8.11 11.90 20.47
N THR A 270 7.34 12.67 21.24
CA THR A 270 7.77 13.17 22.56
C THR A 270 7.02 12.49 23.71
N GLU A 271 7.74 12.04 24.73
CA GLU A 271 7.13 11.61 25.99
C GLU A 271 7.15 12.73 27.03
N SER A 272 5.98 13.04 27.58
CA SER A 272 5.79 13.94 28.72
C SER A 272 4.49 13.59 29.44
N TYR A 273 4.47 13.75 30.76
CA TYR A 273 3.31 13.58 31.63
C TYR A 273 2.73 14.94 32.10
N SER A 274 2.97 16.00 31.34
CA SER A 274 2.59 17.37 31.69
C SER A 274 1.10 17.70 31.43
N ALA A 275 0.61 18.77 32.06
CA ALA A 275 -0.75 19.27 31.87
C ALA A 275 -1.03 19.66 30.40
N SER A 276 -2.29 19.56 29.96
CA SER A 276 -2.67 19.62 28.54
C SER A 276 -2.17 20.85 27.77
N GLU A 277 -2.25 22.04 28.38
CA GLU A 277 -1.73 23.29 27.79
C GLU A 277 -0.23 23.21 27.46
N LYS A 278 0.57 22.66 28.39
CA LYS A 278 2.00 22.42 28.19
C LYS A 278 2.26 21.27 27.22
N LEU A 279 1.48 20.19 27.30
CA LEU A 279 1.61 18.99 26.48
C LEU A 279 1.39 19.29 24.98
N PHE A 280 0.42 20.13 24.64
CA PHE A 280 0.16 20.47 23.23
C PHE A 280 1.22 21.41 22.63
N GLY A 281 2.03 22.10 23.45
CA GLY A 281 3.17 22.91 22.97
C GLY A 281 4.22 22.10 22.21
N TYR A 282 4.38 20.81 22.54
CA TYR A 282 5.34 19.91 21.87
C TYR A 282 4.99 19.62 20.40
N TYR A 283 3.73 19.77 19.98
CA TYR A 283 3.35 19.66 18.56
C TYR A 283 3.82 20.87 17.72
N GLY A 284 4.03 22.04 18.32
CA GLY A 284 4.46 23.26 17.63
C GLY A 284 3.41 24.38 17.56
N ASN A 285 3.89 25.60 17.31
CA ASN A 285 3.13 26.86 17.32
C ASN A 285 2.81 27.39 15.90
N GLU A 286 2.25 28.59 15.79
CA GLU A 286 1.86 29.20 14.49
C GLU A 286 3.02 29.34 13.49
N THR A 287 4.26 29.43 13.97
CA THR A 287 5.46 29.67 13.16
C THR A 287 6.39 28.47 13.00
N HIS A 288 6.33 27.50 13.93
CA HIS A 288 7.23 26.34 13.96
C HIS A 288 6.45 25.02 14.13
N ASN A 289 6.90 23.98 13.42
CA ASN A 289 6.47 22.59 13.67
C ASN A 289 7.28 22.00 14.82
N GLY A 290 6.65 21.18 15.65
CA GLY A 290 7.31 20.33 16.63
C GLY A 290 7.14 18.84 16.32
N ALA A 291 7.03 18.03 17.38
CA ALA A 291 6.87 16.59 17.30
C ALA A 291 5.71 16.18 16.38
N HIS A 292 5.87 15.05 15.70
CA HIS A 292 4.83 14.47 14.84
C HIS A 292 3.62 14.03 15.69
N PHE A 293 3.89 13.51 16.89
CA PHE A 293 2.95 13.51 18.01
C PHE A 293 3.65 13.50 19.37
N THR A 294 2.94 13.92 20.42
CA THR A 294 3.32 13.66 21.83
C THR A 294 2.45 12.53 22.37
N PHE A 295 2.99 11.62 23.17
CA PHE A 295 2.25 10.42 23.60
C PHE A 295 1.03 10.76 24.48
N ASN A 296 -0.08 10.07 24.25
CA ASN A 296 -1.37 10.26 24.93
C ASN A 296 -1.58 9.21 26.02
N PHE A 297 -1.10 9.50 27.23
CA PHE A 297 -1.23 8.60 28.38
C PHE A 297 -2.56 8.72 29.14
N TRP A 298 -3.61 9.38 28.60
CA TRP A 298 -4.88 9.52 29.35
C TRP A 298 -5.63 8.19 29.54
N PHE A 299 -5.33 7.16 28.73
CA PHE A 299 -5.77 5.77 28.95
C PHE A 299 -4.97 5.02 30.03
N ILE A 300 -3.92 5.66 30.57
CA ILE A 300 -3.15 5.20 31.73
C ILE A 300 -3.50 6.01 32.98
N THR A 301 -3.51 7.34 32.87
CA THR A 301 -3.57 8.30 33.98
C THR A 301 -5.00 8.67 34.39
N GLU A 302 -5.90 8.90 33.44
CA GLU A 302 -7.26 9.40 33.71
C GLU A 302 -8.31 8.26 33.83
N LEU A 303 -7.95 7.03 33.47
CA LEU A 303 -8.87 5.89 33.32
C LEU A 303 -8.36 4.62 34.01
N ASN A 304 -9.27 3.82 34.56
CA ASN A 304 -8.95 2.60 35.32
C ASN A 304 -10.11 1.57 35.29
N ARG A 305 -9.95 0.42 35.97
CA ARG A 305 -11.00 -0.63 36.09
C ARG A 305 -12.39 -0.15 36.52
N ASN A 306 -12.54 0.97 37.22
CA ASN A 306 -13.86 1.48 37.62
C ASN A 306 -14.50 2.35 36.53
N SER A 307 -13.73 2.89 35.59
CA SER A 307 -14.23 3.74 34.50
C SER A 307 -15.33 3.08 33.68
N ASN A 308 -16.29 3.90 33.25
CA ASN A 308 -17.53 3.54 32.58
C ASN A 308 -17.53 4.06 31.12
N ALA A 309 -18.62 3.85 30.37
CA ALA A 309 -18.70 4.26 28.96
C ALA A 309 -18.73 5.78 28.76
N HIS A 310 -19.26 6.55 29.71
CA HIS A 310 -19.22 8.00 29.71
C HIS A 310 -17.80 8.52 29.98
N ASP A 311 -17.04 7.89 30.88
CA ASP A 311 -15.67 8.28 31.21
C ASP A 311 -14.73 8.11 30.01
N ILE A 312 -14.75 6.93 29.36
CA ILE A 312 -13.93 6.67 28.17
C ILE A 312 -14.34 7.59 27.01
N LYS A 313 -15.64 7.80 26.78
CA LYS A 313 -16.12 8.77 25.77
C LYS A 313 -15.62 10.18 26.08
N PHE A 314 -15.69 10.62 27.34
CA PHE A 314 -15.25 11.95 27.74
C PHE A 314 -13.76 12.16 27.46
N ILE A 315 -12.91 11.21 27.83
CA ILE A 315 -11.45 11.31 27.61
C ILE A 315 -11.08 11.31 26.12
N VAL A 316 -11.73 10.47 25.30
CA VAL A 316 -11.54 10.45 23.83
C VAL A 316 -11.99 11.77 23.19
N ASP A 317 -13.20 12.25 23.51
CA ASP A 317 -13.74 13.49 22.97
C ASP A 317 -12.94 14.71 23.43
N LYS A 318 -12.47 14.71 24.68
CA LYS A 318 -11.62 15.77 25.26
C LYS A 318 -10.31 15.89 24.49
N TRP A 319 -9.60 14.78 24.25
CA TRP A 319 -8.33 14.81 23.53
C TRP A 319 -8.50 15.36 22.12
N LEU A 320 -9.46 14.84 21.36
CA LEU A 320 -9.72 15.26 19.96
C LEU A 320 -10.24 16.71 19.84
N ARG A 321 -10.80 17.27 20.91
CA ARG A 321 -11.25 18.66 20.99
C ARG A 321 -10.14 19.63 21.37
N GLU A 322 -9.20 19.20 22.22
CA GLU A 322 -8.16 20.07 22.79
C GLU A 322 -6.85 20.04 22.00
N MET A 323 -6.57 18.96 21.27
CA MET A 323 -5.39 18.89 20.39
C MET A 323 -5.52 19.84 19.18
N PRO A 324 -4.42 20.41 18.64
CA PRO A 324 -4.49 21.27 17.46
C PRO A 324 -4.80 20.46 16.20
N SER A 325 -5.80 20.89 15.43
CA SER A 325 -6.43 20.12 14.34
C SER A 325 -5.54 19.80 13.12
N ARG A 326 -4.32 20.34 13.04
CA ARG A 326 -3.34 20.03 11.99
C ARG A 326 -2.49 18.77 12.27
N PHE A 327 -2.66 18.15 13.44
CA PHE A 327 -1.84 17.03 13.90
C PHE A 327 -2.60 15.71 14.05
N THR A 328 -1.87 14.63 14.24
CA THR A 328 -2.41 13.27 14.33
C THR A 328 -2.60 12.85 15.80
N PRO A 329 -3.79 12.40 16.21
CA PRO A 329 -4.00 11.83 17.54
C PRO A 329 -3.26 10.49 17.70
N ASN A 330 -3.00 10.09 18.94
CA ASN A 330 -2.49 8.76 19.28
C ASN A 330 -3.19 8.23 20.54
N TRP A 331 -3.10 6.92 20.78
CA TRP A 331 -3.77 6.22 21.88
C TRP A 331 -2.84 5.18 22.48
N VAL A 332 -2.51 5.30 23.76
CA VAL A 332 -1.53 4.46 24.47
C VAL A 332 -2.23 3.66 25.58
N LEU A 333 -2.19 2.33 25.51
CA LEU A 333 -2.80 1.47 26.53
C LEU A 333 -1.82 1.12 27.67
N GLY A 334 -0.53 1.00 27.39
CA GLY A 334 0.50 0.65 28.36
C GLY A 334 1.90 1.00 27.89
N ASN A 335 2.85 0.89 28.80
CA ASN A 335 4.30 0.99 28.59
C ASN A 335 5.02 0.23 29.73
N HIS A 336 6.34 0.28 29.76
CA HIS A 336 7.16 -0.40 30.77
C HIS A 336 7.25 0.28 32.16
N ASP A 337 6.62 1.44 32.38
CA ASP A 337 6.66 2.18 33.66
C ASP A 337 5.32 2.17 34.39
N GLN A 338 4.34 1.45 33.82
CA GLN A 338 2.97 1.40 34.29
C GLN A 338 2.47 -0.04 34.23
N HIS A 339 1.80 -0.49 35.30
CA HIS A 339 1.19 -1.83 35.40
C HIS A 339 0.46 -2.23 34.10
N ARG A 340 0.53 -3.51 33.72
CA ARG A 340 -0.01 -4.01 32.46
C ARG A 340 -1.52 -3.79 32.36
N VAL A 341 -2.03 -3.62 31.13
CA VAL A 341 -3.45 -3.32 30.84
C VAL A 341 -4.40 -4.30 31.52
N ALA A 342 -4.06 -5.59 31.48
CA ALA A 342 -4.82 -6.67 32.11
C ALA A 342 -4.92 -6.50 33.65
N SER A 343 -3.87 -6.01 34.32
CA SER A 343 -3.91 -5.67 35.75
C SER A 343 -4.74 -4.41 36.03
N ARG A 344 -4.49 -3.31 35.30
CA ARG A 344 -5.14 -2.01 35.58
C ARG A 344 -6.64 -2.00 35.32
N TYR A 345 -7.11 -2.80 34.36
CA TYR A 345 -8.51 -2.82 33.92
C TYR A 345 -9.25 -4.15 34.17
N GLY A 346 -8.52 -5.25 34.35
CA GLY A 346 -9.02 -6.62 34.29
C GLY A 346 -8.73 -7.28 32.94
N THR A 347 -8.22 -8.52 32.96
CA THR A 347 -8.01 -9.38 31.78
C THR A 347 -9.24 -9.43 30.86
N ASP A 348 -10.42 -9.43 31.47
CA ASP A 348 -11.71 -9.49 30.80
C ASP A 348 -12.08 -8.21 30.02
N ARG A 349 -11.24 -7.16 30.03
CA ARG A 349 -11.44 -5.92 29.26
C ARG A 349 -10.40 -5.66 28.17
N VAL A 350 -9.31 -6.43 28.13
CA VAL A 350 -8.16 -6.19 27.24
C VAL A 350 -8.61 -6.05 25.77
N ASP A 351 -9.38 -7.02 25.27
CA ASP A 351 -9.99 -6.98 23.92
C ASP A 351 -10.69 -5.64 23.63
N GLY A 352 -11.55 -5.19 24.54
CA GLY A 352 -12.38 -4.01 24.35
C GLY A 352 -11.55 -2.73 24.27
N LEU A 353 -10.48 -2.63 25.06
CA LEU A 353 -9.58 -1.48 25.07
C LEU A 353 -8.70 -1.45 23.81
N ILE A 354 -8.17 -2.59 23.39
CA ILE A 354 -7.43 -2.74 22.11
C ILE A 354 -8.34 -2.35 20.93
N MET A 355 -9.58 -2.86 20.90
CA MET A 355 -10.55 -2.53 19.86
C MET A 355 -10.90 -1.04 19.81
N ILE A 356 -11.04 -0.39 20.98
CA ILE A 356 -11.23 1.07 21.06
C ILE A 356 -10.01 1.79 20.47
N ALA A 357 -8.80 1.54 20.99
CA ALA A 357 -7.58 2.23 20.56
C ALA A 357 -7.30 2.06 19.05
N MET A 358 -7.54 0.86 18.49
CA MET A 358 -7.36 0.59 17.07
C MET A 358 -8.41 1.28 16.18
N MET A 359 -9.67 1.37 16.63
CA MET A 359 -10.74 2.02 15.87
C MET A 359 -10.76 3.54 15.96
N LEU A 360 -10.11 4.14 16.95
CA LEU A 360 -9.96 5.59 17.01
C LEU A 360 -9.05 6.09 15.87
N PRO A 361 -9.25 7.33 15.38
CA PRO A 361 -8.42 7.91 14.32
C PRO A 361 -6.98 8.10 14.80
N GLY A 362 -6.03 8.16 13.87
CA GLY A 362 -4.61 8.35 14.18
C GLY A 362 -3.91 7.08 14.64
N VAL A 363 -2.90 7.23 15.49
CA VAL A 363 -1.94 6.19 15.86
C VAL A 363 -2.44 5.30 17.00
N ALA A 364 -2.23 4.00 16.90
CA ALA A 364 -2.37 3.09 18.05
C ALA A 364 -0.97 2.71 18.59
N VAL A 365 -0.81 2.68 19.91
CA VAL A 365 0.43 2.30 20.58
C VAL A 365 0.15 1.16 21.56
N SER A 366 0.92 0.07 21.45
CA SER A 366 0.88 -1.08 22.34
C SER A 366 2.23 -1.42 22.93
N TYR A 367 2.21 -1.99 24.14
CA TYR A 367 3.37 -2.50 24.86
C TYR A 367 3.45 -4.04 24.79
N ASN A 368 4.67 -4.60 24.73
CA ASN A 368 4.85 -6.02 24.44
C ASN A 368 4.16 -6.95 25.45
N GLY A 369 3.19 -7.73 24.96
CA GLY A 369 2.37 -8.66 25.73
C GLY A 369 0.90 -8.25 25.85
N GLU A 370 0.51 -7.05 25.44
CA GLU A 370 -0.90 -6.64 25.35
C GLU A 370 -1.70 -7.51 24.36
N GLU A 371 -1.08 -7.89 23.24
CA GLU A 371 -1.64 -8.71 22.18
C GLU A 371 -1.90 -10.18 22.59
N ILE A 372 -1.35 -10.62 23.71
CA ILE A 372 -1.66 -11.92 24.36
C ILE A 372 -2.28 -11.74 25.75
N GLY A 373 -2.63 -10.52 26.15
CA GLY A 373 -3.28 -10.23 27.43
C GLY A 373 -2.43 -10.48 28.69
N MET A 374 -1.10 -10.30 28.61
CA MET A 374 -0.21 -10.44 29.78
C MET A 374 -0.66 -9.56 30.96
N GLU A 375 -0.84 -10.21 32.11
CA GLU A 375 -0.93 -9.57 33.42
C GLU A 375 0.46 -9.23 33.96
N ASP A 376 0.53 -8.42 35.02
CA ASP A 376 1.76 -8.19 35.77
C ASP A 376 2.36 -9.51 36.28
N GLY A 377 3.70 -9.60 36.28
CA GLY A 377 4.42 -10.74 36.84
C GLY A 377 4.54 -10.67 38.37
N GLU A 378 4.86 -11.82 38.97
CA GLU A 378 4.97 -11.97 40.42
C GLU A 378 6.42 -11.74 40.88
N VAL A 379 6.80 -10.46 41.04
CA VAL A 379 8.12 -10.03 41.54
C VAL A 379 8.06 -9.79 43.06
N THR A 380 9.05 -10.25 43.83
CA THR A 380 9.18 -9.93 45.27
C THR A 380 10.19 -8.80 45.53
N TRP A 381 10.12 -8.16 46.69
CA TRP A 381 11.08 -7.10 47.09
C TRP A 381 12.55 -7.58 47.07
N ALA A 382 12.79 -8.86 47.34
CA ALA A 382 14.12 -9.47 47.28
C ALA A 382 14.59 -9.82 45.84
N GLU A 383 13.74 -9.61 44.84
CA GLU A 383 13.99 -9.83 43.40
C GLU A 383 13.82 -8.54 42.59
N ALA A 384 13.59 -7.40 43.24
CA ALA A 384 13.48 -6.10 42.61
C ALA A 384 14.86 -5.64 42.09
N GLU A 385 14.89 -5.14 40.85
CA GLU A 385 16.07 -4.48 40.27
C GLU A 385 15.79 -3.01 39.91
N ASP A 386 14.54 -2.54 39.92
CA ASP A 386 14.17 -1.15 39.66
C ASP A 386 14.72 -0.16 40.73
N PRO A 387 15.57 0.83 40.36
CA PRO A 387 16.07 1.84 41.30
C PRO A 387 14.95 2.64 42.00
N GLN A 388 13.82 2.88 41.34
CA GLN A 388 12.68 3.60 41.91
C GLN A 388 12.05 2.82 43.09
N ALA A 389 12.13 1.50 43.06
CA ALA A 389 11.73 0.63 44.16
C ALA A 389 12.83 0.55 45.22
N CYS A 390 14.06 0.25 44.82
CA CYS A 390 15.18 0.00 45.72
C CYS A 390 15.60 1.23 46.56
N ASN A 391 15.35 2.45 46.07
CA ASN A 391 15.53 3.69 46.82
C ASN A 391 14.34 4.05 47.73
N GLY A 392 13.22 3.32 47.62
CA GLY A 392 11.98 3.54 48.37
C GLY A 392 11.88 2.70 49.64
N LEU A 393 10.63 2.33 50.00
CA LEU A 393 10.31 1.48 51.15
C LEU A 393 9.57 0.22 50.69
N GLU A 394 9.81 -0.91 51.35
CA GLU A 394 9.16 -2.20 51.04
C GLU A 394 7.61 -2.12 51.13
N GLU A 395 7.06 -1.28 52.01
CA GLU A 395 5.62 -1.06 52.14
C GLU A 395 4.98 -0.30 50.95
N ASP A 396 5.79 0.45 50.19
CA ASP A 396 5.40 1.12 48.94
C ASP A 396 5.79 0.31 47.68
N PHE A 397 6.39 -0.88 47.82
CA PHE A 397 7.00 -1.64 46.71
C PHE A 397 6.05 -1.84 45.52
N TYR A 398 4.81 -2.27 45.76
CA TYR A 398 3.82 -2.50 44.69
C TYR A 398 3.42 -1.21 43.94
N LYS A 399 3.54 -0.04 44.60
CA LYS A 399 3.21 1.28 44.06
C LYS A 399 4.38 1.92 43.32
N ASN A 400 5.61 1.63 43.73
CA ASN A 400 6.81 2.30 43.24
C ASN A 400 7.63 1.47 42.24
N SER A 401 7.54 0.13 42.24
CA SER A 401 8.31 -0.72 41.32
C SER A 401 7.66 -0.84 39.96
N ARG A 402 8.50 -0.71 38.92
CA ARG A 402 8.16 -0.91 37.52
C ARG A 402 8.45 -2.35 37.04
N ASP A 403 9.01 -3.20 37.90
CA ASP A 403 9.45 -4.55 37.52
C ASP A 403 8.27 -5.49 37.15
N PHE A 404 7.09 -5.27 37.75
CA PHE A 404 5.87 -6.04 37.51
C PHE A 404 5.48 -6.14 36.02
N GLN A 405 5.51 -5.01 35.29
CA GLN A 405 5.27 -4.97 33.85
C GLN A 405 6.51 -5.28 32.99
N ARG A 406 7.71 -5.24 33.57
CA ARG A 406 9.00 -5.51 32.90
C ARG A 406 9.39 -6.98 32.89
N THR A 407 8.58 -7.88 33.47
CA THR A 407 8.85 -9.34 33.49
C THR A 407 8.93 -9.96 32.08
N PRO A 408 9.62 -11.12 31.91
CA PRO A 408 9.89 -11.71 30.60
C PRO A 408 8.64 -12.10 29.81
N PHE A 409 8.72 -11.91 28.49
CA PHE A 409 7.64 -12.16 27.54
C PHE A 409 7.34 -13.66 27.37
N GLN A 410 6.04 -13.98 27.23
CA GLN A 410 5.53 -15.35 27.31
C GLN A 410 5.31 -15.95 25.90
N TRP A 411 6.34 -16.58 25.34
CA TRP A 411 6.31 -17.19 24.00
C TRP A 411 5.54 -18.50 23.95
N ASP A 412 5.83 -19.43 24.87
CA ASP A 412 5.24 -20.76 24.92
C ASP A 412 5.12 -21.28 26.38
N ASN A 413 4.92 -22.59 26.56
CA ASN A 413 4.75 -23.23 27.87
C ASN A 413 5.98 -24.04 28.33
N THR A 414 7.15 -23.85 27.72
CA THR A 414 8.42 -24.49 28.11
C THR A 414 9.09 -23.75 29.30
N THR A 415 10.33 -24.11 29.63
CA THR A 415 11.11 -23.44 30.68
C THR A 415 11.15 -21.93 30.44
N ASN A 416 10.92 -21.14 31.49
CA ASN A 416 10.89 -19.68 31.41
C ASN A 416 9.99 -19.13 30.29
N ALA A 417 8.86 -19.79 30.00
CA ALA A 417 7.91 -19.41 28.96
C ALA A 417 8.48 -19.32 27.53
N GLY A 418 9.59 -20.02 27.25
CA GLY A 418 10.29 -19.93 25.96
C GLY A 418 11.05 -18.61 25.75
N PHE A 419 11.28 -17.83 26.82
CA PHE A 419 12.14 -16.64 26.81
C PHE A 419 13.62 -16.99 26.61
N ASN A 420 14.07 -18.12 27.16
CA ASN A 420 15.46 -18.62 27.02
C ASN A 420 15.54 -20.16 27.16
N ALA A 421 16.77 -20.70 27.10
CA ALA A 421 17.04 -22.13 27.20
C ALA A 421 17.19 -22.66 28.64
N GLY A 422 16.77 -21.90 29.67
CA GLY A 422 16.69 -22.33 31.06
C GLY A 422 17.68 -21.71 32.05
N HIS A 423 18.45 -20.68 31.69
CA HIS A 423 19.14 -19.87 32.69
C HIS A 423 18.13 -19.07 33.53
N LYS A 424 18.46 -18.68 34.78
CA LYS A 424 17.55 -17.85 35.60
C LYS A 424 17.37 -16.50 34.88
N PRO A 425 16.15 -16.10 34.48
CA PRO A 425 15.93 -14.77 33.94
C PRO A 425 16.16 -13.71 35.03
N TRP A 426 16.48 -12.48 34.61
CA TRP A 426 16.73 -11.36 35.53
C TRP A 426 15.53 -11.16 36.48
N LEU A 427 14.33 -10.92 35.92
CA LEU A 427 13.05 -10.95 36.62
C LEU A 427 12.28 -12.27 36.44
N PRO A 428 11.47 -12.71 37.42
CA PRO A 428 10.66 -13.92 37.31
C PRO A 428 9.60 -13.84 36.20
N VAL A 429 9.33 -14.98 35.55
CA VAL A 429 8.26 -15.11 34.54
C VAL A 429 6.88 -15.14 35.20
N GLY A 430 5.85 -14.61 34.52
CA GLY A 430 4.49 -14.57 35.06
C GLY A 430 3.93 -15.98 35.32
N SER A 431 3.33 -16.19 36.50
CA SER A 431 2.88 -17.51 36.99
C SER A 431 1.89 -18.24 36.07
N LYS A 432 1.20 -17.50 35.19
CA LYS A 432 0.20 -17.99 34.24
C LYS A 432 0.76 -18.32 32.85
N TYR A 433 2.07 -18.21 32.64
CA TYR A 433 2.68 -18.35 31.31
C TYR A 433 2.28 -19.65 30.59
N ALA A 434 2.10 -20.76 31.32
CA ALA A 434 1.71 -22.04 30.74
C ALA A 434 0.33 -22.04 30.04
N THR A 435 -0.52 -21.06 30.33
CA THR A 435 -1.85 -20.85 29.72
C THR A 435 -2.01 -19.51 28.99
N VAL A 436 -1.15 -18.53 29.25
CA VAL A 436 -1.17 -17.20 28.60
C VAL A 436 0.17 -17.02 27.88
N ASN A 437 0.25 -17.44 26.62
CA ASN A 437 1.45 -17.33 25.80
C ASN A 437 1.11 -17.35 24.30
N VAL A 438 2.02 -16.87 23.46
CA VAL A 438 1.82 -16.79 22.00
C VAL A 438 1.44 -18.14 21.38
N ALA A 439 2.07 -19.25 21.80
CA ALA A 439 1.77 -20.58 21.26
C ALA A 439 0.33 -21.06 21.57
N VAL A 440 -0.16 -20.84 22.79
CA VAL A 440 -1.53 -21.17 23.21
C VAL A 440 -2.55 -20.24 22.56
N GLU A 441 -2.28 -18.94 22.53
CA GLU A 441 -3.17 -17.94 21.94
C GLU A 441 -3.32 -18.12 20.41
N LYS A 442 -2.29 -18.63 19.72
CA LYS A 442 -2.36 -19.03 18.30
C LYS A 442 -3.23 -20.27 18.04
N LEU A 443 -3.41 -21.17 19.02
CA LEU A 443 -4.24 -22.37 18.86
C LEU A 443 -5.74 -22.06 18.99
N ASN A 444 -6.10 -21.05 19.78
CA ASN A 444 -7.48 -20.63 20.01
C ASN A 444 -7.86 -19.49 19.04
N LYS A 445 -8.81 -19.70 18.12
CA LYS A 445 -9.27 -18.63 17.20
C LYS A 445 -10.10 -17.51 17.86
N ASN A 446 -10.48 -17.69 19.13
CA ASN A 446 -11.19 -16.72 19.96
C ASN A 446 -10.25 -16.20 21.08
N SER A 447 -9.08 -15.69 20.72
CA SER A 447 -7.99 -15.28 21.62
C SER A 447 -7.65 -13.79 21.49
N HIS A 448 -6.90 -13.26 22.45
CA HIS A 448 -6.41 -11.87 22.40
C HIS A 448 -5.53 -11.66 21.15
N TYR A 449 -4.76 -12.68 20.77
CA TYR A 449 -3.89 -12.66 19.59
C TYR A 449 -4.66 -12.45 18.28
N TYR A 450 -5.72 -13.21 18.05
CA TYR A 450 -6.56 -13.00 16.86
C TYR A 450 -7.42 -11.74 16.96
N VAL A 451 -7.82 -11.31 18.17
CA VAL A 451 -8.44 -9.98 18.37
C VAL A 451 -7.50 -8.88 17.92
N TYR A 452 -6.26 -8.86 18.41
CA TYR A 452 -5.26 -7.86 18.07
C TYR A 452 -5.00 -7.83 16.55
N LYS A 453 -4.62 -8.98 15.97
CA LYS A 453 -4.35 -9.11 14.54
C LYS A 453 -5.52 -8.66 13.66
N ASN A 454 -6.75 -9.09 13.97
CA ASN A 454 -7.92 -8.69 13.20
C ASN A 454 -8.17 -7.16 13.28
N MET A 455 -7.88 -6.53 14.42
CA MET A 455 -8.02 -5.08 14.56
C MET A 455 -6.92 -4.30 13.84
N VAL A 456 -5.69 -4.82 13.79
CA VAL A 456 -4.60 -4.26 12.98
C VAL A 456 -4.96 -4.28 11.50
N GLU A 457 -5.48 -5.40 10.99
CA GLU A 457 -5.98 -5.48 9.60
C GLU A 457 -7.17 -4.53 9.37
N LEU A 458 -8.13 -4.48 10.29
CA LEU A 458 -9.27 -3.54 10.19
C LEU A 458 -8.80 -2.07 10.12
N LYS A 459 -7.76 -1.71 10.89
CA LYS A 459 -7.18 -0.36 10.90
C LYS A 459 -6.55 0.04 9.56
N ARG A 460 -6.20 -0.91 8.69
CA ARG A 460 -5.70 -0.65 7.32
C ARG A 460 -6.81 -0.24 6.33
N THR A 461 -8.08 -0.42 6.67
CA THR A 461 -9.22 -0.04 5.81
C THR A 461 -9.36 1.47 5.63
N SER A 462 -9.87 1.90 4.47
CA SER A 462 -10.08 3.31 4.13
C SER A 462 -10.90 4.07 5.17
N THR A 463 -11.97 3.49 5.70
CA THR A 463 -12.79 4.12 6.74
C THR A 463 -12.03 4.35 8.04
N LEU A 464 -11.09 3.48 8.44
CA LEU A 464 -10.34 3.65 9.68
C LEU A 464 -9.10 4.54 9.49
N LYS A 465 -8.50 4.57 8.29
CA LYS A 465 -7.50 5.56 7.87
C LYS A 465 -8.05 6.99 7.80
N HIS A 466 -9.18 7.19 7.12
CA HIS A 466 -9.64 8.53 6.69
C HIS A 466 -11.04 8.94 7.16
N GLY A 467 -11.85 8.02 7.70
CA GLY A 467 -13.25 8.30 8.05
C GLY A 467 -13.46 9.05 9.36
N ASP A 468 -14.56 9.78 9.45
CA ASP A 468 -15.01 10.49 10.64
C ASP A 468 -15.18 9.55 11.85
N LEU A 469 -15.16 10.14 13.06
CA LEU A 469 -15.44 9.45 14.32
C LEU A 469 -16.74 9.96 14.95
N LYS A 470 -17.59 9.04 15.43
CA LYS A 470 -18.68 9.35 16.35
C LYS A 470 -18.66 8.38 17.54
N THR A 471 -18.42 8.91 18.73
CA THR A 471 -18.45 8.20 20.02
C THR A 471 -19.84 8.33 20.67
N ILE A 472 -20.38 7.25 21.24
CA ILE A 472 -21.69 7.22 21.91
C ILE A 472 -21.58 6.40 23.20
N ALA A 473 -21.93 6.95 24.35
CA ALA A 473 -22.23 6.14 25.53
C ALA A 473 -23.73 5.81 25.50
N TYR A 474 -24.08 4.54 25.25
CA TYR A 474 -25.48 4.12 25.11
C TYR A 474 -26.17 3.96 26.48
N ASN A 475 -25.39 3.61 27.51
CA ASN A 475 -25.66 3.70 28.93
C ASN A 475 -24.31 3.71 29.67
N ASP A 476 -24.29 3.63 31.00
CA ASP A 476 -23.05 3.59 31.79
C ASP A 476 -22.08 2.47 31.38
N ASN A 477 -22.59 1.37 30.82
CA ASN A 477 -21.84 0.14 30.61
C ASN A 477 -21.39 -0.07 29.15
N VAL A 478 -22.11 0.48 28.16
CA VAL A 478 -21.87 0.22 26.73
C VAL A 478 -21.38 1.46 25.99
N LEU A 479 -20.12 1.40 25.55
CA LEU A 479 -19.52 2.36 24.63
C LEU A 479 -19.74 1.94 23.18
N GLY A 480 -20.13 2.88 22.34
CA GLY A 480 -20.16 2.80 20.89
C GLY A 480 -19.07 3.66 20.26
N VAL A 481 -18.29 3.08 19.36
CA VAL A 481 -17.27 3.76 18.54
C VAL A 481 -17.64 3.54 17.06
N ILE A 482 -18.07 4.59 16.38
CA ILE A 482 -18.49 4.54 14.98
C ILE A 482 -17.45 5.24 14.12
N ARG A 483 -16.98 4.57 13.06
CA ARG A 483 -16.16 5.15 11.99
C ARG A 483 -16.92 5.10 10.67
N SER A 484 -16.96 6.21 9.95
CA SER A 484 -17.71 6.36 8.71
C SER A 484 -16.96 7.20 7.67
N LEU A 485 -16.91 6.71 6.43
CA LEU A 485 -16.33 7.43 5.29
C LEU A 485 -17.30 7.30 4.11
N ASN A 486 -17.50 8.37 3.35
CA ASN A 486 -18.44 8.37 2.24
C ASN A 486 -18.04 7.32 1.18
N GLY A 487 -19.03 6.58 0.66
CA GLY A 487 -18.82 5.49 -0.30
C GLY A 487 -18.09 4.24 0.24
N ASN A 488 -17.81 4.17 1.55
CA ASN A 488 -17.08 3.07 2.19
C ASN A 488 -17.93 2.41 3.31
N PRO A 489 -17.59 1.19 3.77
CA PRO A 489 -18.31 0.55 4.87
C PRO A 489 -18.26 1.35 6.18
N ILE A 490 -19.38 1.41 6.90
CA ILE A 490 -19.46 2.01 8.24
C ILE A 490 -19.19 0.92 9.29
N TYR A 491 -18.18 1.15 10.12
CA TYR A 491 -17.78 0.25 11.20
C TYR A 491 -18.30 0.78 12.53
N THR A 492 -19.22 0.06 13.17
CA THR A 492 -19.71 0.38 14.52
C THR A 492 -19.24 -0.68 15.51
N LEU A 493 -18.37 -0.31 16.44
CA LEU A 493 -17.95 -1.14 17.56
C LEU A 493 -18.82 -0.85 18.79
N LEU A 494 -19.36 -1.91 19.40
CA LEU A 494 -20.02 -1.87 20.71
C LEU A 494 -19.19 -2.65 21.72
N VAL A 495 -18.71 -1.99 22.78
CA VAL A 495 -17.97 -2.60 23.90
C VAL A 495 -18.79 -2.50 25.18
N ASN A 496 -19.07 -3.65 25.79
CA ASN A 496 -19.60 -3.73 27.15
C ASN A 496 -18.46 -3.74 28.17
N LEU A 497 -18.35 -2.68 28.96
CA LEU A 497 -17.32 -2.45 29.97
C LEU A 497 -17.66 -3.08 31.33
N ARG A 498 -18.70 -3.92 31.41
CA ARG A 498 -19.13 -4.65 32.62
C ARG A 498 -19.47 -6.11 32.29
N ASN A 499 -19.61 -6.91 33.35
CA ASN A 499 -19.98 -8.34 33.27
C ASN A 499 -21.50 -8.57 33.44
N THR A 500 -22.29 -7.52 33.28
CA THR A 500 -23.75 -7.56 33.17
C THR A 500 -24.18 -7.83 31.73
N ASN A 501 -25.37 -8.40 31.55
CA ASN A 501 -25.99 -8.47 30.22
C ASN A 501 -26.66 -7.12 29.92
N GLU A 502 -26.30 -6.49 28.81
CA GLU A 502 -26.77 -5.15 28.43
C GLU A 502 -27.67 -5.20 27.19
N MET A 503 -28.71 -4.35 27.17
CA MET A 503 -29.62 -4.19 26.04
C MET A 503 -29.47 -2.78 25.46
N VAL A 504 -28.95 -2.67 24.23
CA VAL A 504 -28.82 -1.39 23.53
C VAL A 504 -29.66 -1.36 22.25
N LYS A 505 -30.10 -0.15 21.90
CA LYS A 505 -30.93 0.14 20.73
C LYS A 505 -30.16 1.05 19.80
N LEU A 506 -30.02 0.65 18.54
CA LEU A 506 -29.37 1.45 17.51
C LEU A 506 -30.33 2.44 16.85
N ASP A 507 -29.77 3.47 16.22
CA ASP A 507 -30.51 4.49 15.49
C ASP A 507 -31.14 3.92 14.20
N LYS A 508 -32.18 4.62 13.71
CA LYS A 508 -33.19 4.08 12.79
C LYS A 508 -32.67 3.60 11.44
N ASP A 509 -31.54 4.13 10.96
CA ASP A 509 -31.03 3.90 9.61
C ASP A 509 -30.22 2.59 9.48
N SER A 510 -30.17 1.80 10.57
CA SER A 510 -29.57 0.46 10.64
C SER A 510 -30.40 -0.58 9.87
N SER A 511 -30.40 -0.53 8.53
CA SER A 511 -31.15 -1.47 7.67
C SER A 511 -30.61 -2.89 7.77
N HIS A 512 -29.29 -3.04 7.67
CA HIS A 512 -28.56 -4.31 7.78
C HIS A 512 -27.50 -4.22 8.87
N VAL A 513 -27.47 -5.25 9.72
CA VAL A 513 -26.52 -5.42 10.82
C VAL A 513 -25.87 -6.79 10.67
N VAL A 514 -24.61 -6.84 10.23
CA VAL A 514 -23.79 -8.06 10.41
C VAL A 514 -23.09 -7.95 11.75
N ALA A 515 -23.19 -9.02 12.54
CA ALA A 515 -22.74 -9.11 13.91
C ALA A 515 -21.50 -10.01 14.03
N VAL A 516 -20.37 -9.45 14.48
CA VAL A 516 -19.16 -10.23 14.83
C VAL A 516 -18.83 -10.04 16.32
N ALA A 517 -18.62 -11.14 17.04
CA ALA A 517 -18.33 -11.17 18.48
C ALA A 517 -17.14 -12.09 18.76
N SER A 518 -16.25 -11.68 19.68
CA SER A 518 -14.91 -12.28 19.87
C SER A 518 -14.89 -13.76 20.30
N GLN A 519 -16.02 -14.30 20.77
CA GLN A 519 -16.13 -15.70 21.20
C GLN A 519 -17.02 -16.57 20.31
N SER A 520 -17.59 -16.04 19.21
CA SER A 520 -18.14 -16.88 18.13
C SER A 520 -18.32 -16.12 16.82
N MET A 521 -17.64 -16.56 15.75
CA MET A 521 -18.00 -16.25 14.36
C MET A 521 -19.27 -17.00 13.95
N LYS A 522 -20.42 -16.59 14.50
CA LYS A 522 -21.74 -17.02 14.04
C LYS A 522 -22.39 -15.89 13.27
N ASN A 523 -22.45 -16.03 11.95
CA ASN A 523 -23.12 -15.10 11.05
C ASN A 523 -24.62 -14.99 11.41
N VAL A 524 -25.02 -13.95 12.14
CA VAL A 524 -26.42 -13.65 12.40
C VAL A 524 -26.94 -12.70 11.31
N GLY A 525 -27.37 -13.28 10.18
CA GLY A 525 -28.03 -12.53 9.11
C GLY A 525 -29.43 -12.10 9.51
N GLY A 526 -29.65 -10.82 9.81
CA GLY A 526 -30.98 -10.27 10.10
C GLY A 526 -30.97 -8.78 10.50
N CYS A 527 -32.12 -8.11 10.36
CA CYS A 527 -32.29 -6.72 10.78
C CYS A 527 -32.50 -6.63 12.30
N ILE A 528 -31.41 -6.49 13.06
CA ILE A 528 -31.44 -6.47 14.54
C ILE A 528 -31.56 -5.03 15.06
N LYS A 529 -32.76 -4.67 15.55
CA LYS A 529 -33.04 -3.32 16.11
C LYS A 529 -32.85 -3.20 17.63
N LEU A 530 -32.66 -4.31 18.33
CA LEU A 530 -32.20 -4.36 19.73
C LEU A 530 -31.13 -5.44 19.86
N ILE A 531 -29.98 -5.06 20.40
CA ILE A 531 -28.83 -5.95 20.61
C ILE A 531 -28.75 -6.32 22.09
N LYS A 532 -28.56 -7.62 22.35
CA LYS A 532 -28.21 -8.13 23.68
C LYS A 532 -26.73 -8.47 23.72
N LEU A 533 -25.95 -7.65 24.45
CA LEU A 533 -24.60 -8.02 24.86
C LEU A 533 -24.72 -8.92 26.10
N ASN A 534 -24.04 -10.06 26.12
CA ASN A 534 -24.05 -10.96 27.28
C ASN A 534 -22.74 -10.83 28.06
N GLN A 535 -22.71 -11.30 29.30
CA GLN A 535 -21.50 -11.44 30.12
C GLN A 535 -20.33 -12.21 29.43
N PHE A 536 -20.64 -13.06 28.44
CA PHE A 536 -19.67 -13.78 27.58
C PHE A 536 -19.56 -13.21 26.15
N TYR A 537 -20.45 -12.29 25.76
CA TYR A 537 -20.42 -11.62 24.46
C TYR A 537 -20.27 -10.11 24.71
N LYS A 538 -19.06 -9.71 25.10
CA LYS A 538 -18.70 -8.31 25.42
C LYS A 538 -18.62 -7.39 24.21
N LEU A 539 -18.61 -7.98 23.01
CA LEU A 539 -18.36 -7.33 21.74
C LEU A 539 -19.56 -7.48 20.80
N LEU A 540 -19.87 -6.41 20.09
CA LEU A 540 -20.45 -6.52 18.76
C LEU A 540 -19.78 -5.52 17.81
N LEU A 541 -19.05 -6.01 16.81
CA LEU A 541 -18.89 -5.23 15.57
C LEU A 541 -20.21 -5.33 14.79
N VAL A 542 -20.82 -4.18 14.55
CA VAL A 542 -21.97 -3.96 13.69
C VAL A 542 -21.47 -3.35 12.39
N PHE A 543 -21.46 -4.14 11.34
CA PHE A 543 -21.32 -3.62 9.98
C PHE A 543 -22.66 -3.04 9.57
N LEU A 544 -22.70 -1.73 9.36
CA LEU A 544 -23.91 -1.02 8.97
C LEU A 544 -23.92 -0.90 7.44
N LEU A 545 -24.45 -1.92 6.79
CA LEU A 545 -24.44 -2.02 5.34
C LEU A 545 -25.59 -1.20 4.75
N ILE A 546 -25.27 0.04 4.34
CA ILE A 546 -26.02 0.74 3.30
C ILE A 546 -26.08 -0.20 2.08
N ASN A 547 -27.22 -0.21 1.38
CA ASN A 547 -27.65 -1.39 0.63
C ASN A 547 -26.62 -1.84 -0.44
N ALA A 548 -26.43 -3.17 -0.48
CA ALA A 548 -25.43 -3.88 -1.27
C ALA A 548 -23.96 -3.51 -0.96
N VAL A 549 -23.36 -4.30 -0.06
CA VAL A 549 -21.95 -4.69 -0.26
C VAL A 549 -21.91 -5.57 -1.48
N TYR A 550 -21.64 -4.95 -2.62
CA TYR A 550 -20.85 -5.61 -3.65
C TYR A 550 -19.49 -5.94 -3.03
N ALA A 551 -18.93 -7.10 -3.33
CA ALA A 551 -17.54 -7.35 -2.98
C ALA A 551 -16.69 -6.22 -3.58
N GLU A 552 -15.81 -5.63 -2.77
CA GLU A 552 -14.92 -4.59 -3.25
C GLU A 552 -14.10 -5.18 -4.41
N LEU A 553 -14.24 -4.57 -5.59
CA LEU A 553 -13.54 -5.06 -6.77
C LEU A 553 -12.06 -4.85 -6.55
N ASP A 554 -11.33 -5.96 -6.58
CA ASP A 554 -9.88 -5.95 -6.71
C ASP A 554 -9.50 -5.10 -7.93
N TRP A 555 -8.38 -4.37 -7.87
CA TRP A 555 -8.11 -3.20 -8.70
C TRP A 555 -8.29 -3.48 -10.21
N TRP A 556 -7.90 -4.69 -10.63
CA TRP A 556 -7.95 -5.15 -11.99
C TRP A 556 -9.38 -5.43 -12.50
N GLN A 557 -10.35 -5.70 -11.63
CA GLN A 557 -11.68 -6.18 -12.03
C GLN A 557 -12.60 -5.12 -12.67
N ASN A 558 -12.23 -3.84 -12.58
CA ASN A 558 -12.87 -2.76 -13.34
C ASN A 558 -11.81 -1.78 -13.88
N ALA A 559 -10.60 -2.28 -14.12
CA ALA A 559 -9.50 -1.46 -14.61
C ALA A 559 -9.80 -0.87 -16.00
N VAL A 560 -9.18 0.27 -16.26
CA VAL A 560 -8.88 0.72 -17.62
C VAL A 560 -7.41 0.41 -17.86
N VAL A 561 -7.16 -0.58 -18.71
CA VAL A 561 -5.83 -1.04 -19.10
C VAL A 561 -5.46 -0.38 -20.42
N TYR A 562 -4.41 0.44 -20.41
CA TYR A 562 -3.95 1.15 -21.59
C TYR A 562 -2.66 0.51 -22.12
N GLN A 563 -2.71 -0.04 -23.34
CA GLN A 563 -1.52 -0.53 -24.04
C GLN A 563 -0.75 0.66 -24.61
N ILE A 564 0.49 0.82 -24.15
CA ILE A 564 1.49 1.68 -24.75
C ILE A 564 2.40 0.83 -25.65
N TYR A 565 2.59 1.26 -26.89
CA TYR A 565 3.66 0.79 -27.75
C TYR A 565 4.87 1.74 -27.64
N PRO A 566 5.89 1.45 -26.80
CA PRO A 566 6.84 2.47 -26.33
C PRO A 566 7.59 3.16 -27.47
N ARG A 567 8.01 2.35 -28.45
CA ARG A 567 8.70 2.71 -29.70
C ARG A 567 8.01 3.82 -30.50
N SER A 568 6.71 4.05 -30.28
CA SER A 568 5.89 5.07 -30.95
C SER A 568 5.10 5.98 -30.02
N PHE A 569 5.32 5.89 -28.70
CA PHE A 569 4.60 6.73 -27.74
C PHE A 569 5.23 8.13 -27.64
N LYS A 570 6.48 8.22 -27.21
CA LYS A 570 7.22 9.49 -27.09
C LYS A 570 8.72 9.22 -27.16
N ASP A 571 9.43 10.05 -27.93
CA ASP A 571 10.88 10.06 -28.09
C ASP A 571 11.43 11.32 -27.38
N SER A 572 12.36 11.11 -26.45
CA SER A 572 12.94 12.12 -25.56
C SER A 572 14.42 12.42 -25.86
N ASP A 573 15.19 11.45 -26.36
CA ASP A 573 16.60 11.64 -26.75
C ASP A 573 16.77 12.22 -28.17
N ASN A 574 15.70 12.18 -28.98
CA ASN A 574 15.60 12.60 -30.39
C ASN A 574 16.28 11.66 -31.39
N ASN A 575 16.42 10.37 -31.09
CA ASN A 575 17.00 9.37 -31.99
C ASN A 575 16.06 8.95 -33.15
N GLY A 576 14.76 9.26 -33.07
CA GLY A 576 13.73 8.85 -34.04
C GLY A 576 12.80 7.74 -33.55
N THR A 577 13.08 7.17 -32.39
CA THR A 577 12.43 5.99 -31.79
C THR A 577 11.98 6.34 -30.38
N GLY A 578 10.76 5.93 -30.02
CA GLY A 578 10.21 6.22 -28.69
C GLY A 578 10.90 5.41 -27.60
N ASP A 579 11.02 5.99 -26.41
CA ASP A 579 11.83 5.50 -25.29
C ASP A 579 11.09 5.68 -23.94
N LEU A 580 11.61 5.11 -22.85
CA LEU A 580 10.95 5.23 -21.54
C LEU A 580 11.17 6.56 -20.83
N GLY A 581 12.22 7.33 -21.17
CA GLY A 581 12.29 8.74 -20.78
C GLY A 581 11.11 9.52 -21.35
N GLY A 582 10.70 9.21 -22.58
CA GLY A 582 9.50 9.72 -23.23
C GLY A 582 8.19 9.24 -22.58
N VAL A 583 8.09 7.97 -22.18
CA VAL A 583 6.95 7.48 -21.37
C VAL A 583 6.87 8.23 -20.04
N ILE A 584 8.01 8.44 -19.36
CA ILE A 584 8.11 9.18 -18.10
C ILE A 584 7.72 10.66 -18.28
N GLU A 585 8.16 11.31 -19.37
CA GLU A 585 7.79 12.69 -19.77
C GLU A 585 6.27 12.87 -19.99
N LYS A 586 5.52 11.75 -20.01
CA LYS A 586 4.07 11.69 -20.28
C LYS A 586 3.31 10.88 -19.22
N LEU A 587 3.91 10.56 -18.07
CA LEU A 587 3.19 9.95 -16.95
C LEU A 587 2.08 10.87 -16.42
N ASP A 588 2.32 12.18 -16.33
CA ASP A 588 1.30 13.15 -15.90
C ASP A 588 0.05 13.11 -16.80
N TYR A 589 0.22 12.89 -18.11
CA TYR A 589 -0.89 12.71 -19.06
C TYR A 589 -1.70 11.43 -18.78
N LEU A 590 -1.00 10.33 -18.48
CA LEU A 590 -1.61 9.04 -18.17
C LEU A 590 -2.33 9.05 -16.80
N VAL A 591 -1.89 9.91 -15.87
CA VAL A 591 -2.59 10.20 -14.61
C VAL A 591 -3.77 11.16 -14.81
N GLU A 592 -3.61 12.24 -15.59
CA GLU A 592 -4.66 13.25 -15.87
C GLU A 592 -5.85 12.70 -16.68
N THR A 593 -5.63 11.67 -17.49
CA THR A 593 -6.73 10.93 -18.12
C THR A 593 -7.58 10.22 -17.07
N GLY A 594 -6.93 9.50 -16.14
CA GLY A 594 -7.57 8.60 -15.19
C GLY A 594 -7.54 7.13 -15.62
N ILE A 595 -6.51 6.75 -16.39
CA ILE A 595 -6.16 5.35 -16.65
C ILE A 595 -5.74 4.69 -15.32
N THR A 596 -6.09 3.42 -15.10
CA THR A 596 -5.80 2.73 -13.82
C THR A 596 -4.67 1.71 -13.92
N ALA A 597 -4.28 1.29 -15.13
CA ALA A 597 -3.13 0.43 -15.35
C ALA A 597 -2.52 0.67 -16.74
N LEU A 598 -1.20 0.63 -16.81
CA LEU A 598 -0.42 0.73 -18.05
C LEU A 598 0.19 -0.64 -18.34
N TRP A 599 0.05 -1.14 -19.57
CA TRP A 599 0.83 -2.28 -20.06
C TRP A 599 1.72 -1.75 -21.20
N LEU A 600 3.03 -2.00 -21.13
CA LEU A 600 3.93 -1.73 -22.25
C LEU A 600 4.15 -3.01 -23.07
N SER A 601 4.08 -2.92 -24.40
CA SER A 601 4.76 -3.89 -25.29
C SER A 601 6.26 -4.00 -24.94
N PRO A 602 6.95 -5.10 -25.30
CA PRO A 602 8.23 -5.49 -24.72
C PRO A 602 9.29 -4.39 -24.70
N ILE A 603 9.96 -4.29 -23.56
CA ILE A 603 11.10 -3.39 -23.33
C ILE A 603 12.38 -4.15 -22.97
N TYR A 604 12.34 -5.48 -22.97
CA TYR A 604 13.52 -6.30 -22.71
C TYR A 604 14.53 -6.19 -23.86
N LYS A 605 15.80 -6.39 -23.52
CA LYS A 605 16.92 -6.36 -24.47
C LYS A 605 16.69 -7.32 -25.64
N SER A 606 16.61 -6.79 -26.84
CA SER A 606 16.16 -7.51 -28.03
C SER A 606 17.02 -7.16 -29.27
N PRO A 607 17.20 -8.07 -30.25
CA PRO A 607 17.74 -7.73 -31.56
C PRO A 607 16.80 -6.86 -32.42
N GLN A 608 15.57 -6.60 -31.95
CA GLN A 608 14.55 -5.73 -32.55
C GLN A 608 14.03 -6.21 -33.92
N VAL A 609 14.10 -7.52 -34.20
CA VAL A 609 13.58 -8.16 -35.43
C VAL A 609 12.06 -8.11 -35.47
N ASP A 610 11.38 -8.41 -34.36
CA ASP A 610 9.94 -8.18 -34.16
C ASP A 610 9.75 -7.13 -33.04
N PHE A 611 10.55 -6.07 -33.10
CA PHE A 611 10.47 -4.86 -32.27
C PHE A 611 10.40 -5.08 -30.74
N GLY A 612 11.07 -6.12 -30.24
CA GLY A 612 11.10 -6.43 -28.81
C GLY A 612 10.45 -7.75 -28.43
N TYR A 613 9.62 -8.34 -29.30
CA TYR A 613 9.06 -9.68 -29.07
C TYR A 613 10.12 -10.80 -29.25
N ASP A 614 11.20 -10.52 -30.00
CA ASP A 614 12.41 -11.34 -30.07
C ASP A 614 13.37 -11.04 -28.90
N ILE A 615 13.14 -11.63 -27.73
CA ILE A 615 13.82 -11.23 -26.47
C ILE A 615 15.18 -11.93 -26.29
N SER A 616 16.28 -11.16 -26.24
CA SER A 616 17.66 -11.67 -26.08
C SER A 616 18.23 -11.63 -24.65
N ASP A 617 17.57 -10.94 -23.72
CA ASP A 617 17.79 -11.15 -22.28
C ASP A 617 16.50 -10.91 -21.50
N TYR A 618 16.01 -11.93 -20.78
CA TYR A 618 14.80 -11.85 -19.95
C TYR A 618 14.99 -11.17 -18.58
N ARG A 619 16.12 -10.48 -18.34
CA ARG A 619 16.44 -9.77 -17.09
C ARG A 619 17.03 -8.38 -17.32
N GLU A 620 17.60 -8.11 -18.48
CA GLU A 620 18.03 -6.76 -18.88
C GLU A 620 16.93 -6.04 -19.69
N ILE A 621 16.70 -4.77 -19.35
CA ILE A 621 15.95 -3.84 -20.20
C ILE A 621 16.82 -3.48 -21.41
N ASP A 622 16.21 -3.32 -22.59
CA ASP A 622 16.93 -2.89 -23.79
C ASP A 622 17.59 -1.52 -23.55
N PRO A 623 18.81 -1.24 -24.04
CA PRO A 623 19.42 0.09 -23.95
C PRO A 623 18.57 1.24 -24.52
N LEU A 624 17.54 0.96 -25.32
CA LEU A 624 16.50 1.91 -25.75
C LEU A 624 15.53 2.36 -24.63
N PHE A 625 15.52 1.69 -23.47
CA PHE A 625 14.45 1.75 -22.47
C PHE A 625 14.97 1.72 -21.01
N GLY A 626 14.18 2.19 -20.04
CA GLY A 626 14.51 2.10 -18.61
C GLY A 626 13.40 2.48 -17.60
N LEU A 627 12.85 1.47 -16.90
CA LEU A 627 12.13 1.47 -15.59
C LEU A 627 10.90 2.41 -15.38
N ARG A 628 9.79 2.04 -14.71
CA ARG A 628 9.26 0.78 -14.13
C ARG A 628 7.83 0.55 -14.66
N VAL A 629 7.39 -0.71 -14.78
CA VAL A 629 6.41 -1.11 -15.81
C VAL A 629 5.62 -2.38 -15.43
N VAL A 630 4.34 -2.50 -15.85
CA VAL A 630 3.65 -3.80 -16.02
C VAL A 630 3.99 -4.34 -17.41
N LEU A 631 4.63 -5.51 -17.46
CA LEU A 631 5.37 -5.97 -18.63
C LEU A 631 4.54 -6.89 -19.52
N ASP A 632 4.75 -6.77 -20.82
CA ASP A 632 4.54 -7.88 -21.74
C ASP A 632 5.53 -9.01 -21.44
N PHE A 633 5.18 -10.26 -21.72
CA PHE A 633 6.07 -11.41 -21.53
C PHE A 633 5.72 -12.53 -22.52
N VAL A 634 6.73 -13.03 -23.23
CA VAL A 634 6.59 -13.98 -24.34
C VAL A 634 7.23 -15.33 -23.95
N PRO A 635 6.66 -16.08 -22.98
CA PRO A 635 7.31 -17.27 -22.42
C PRO A 635 7.76 -18.27 -23.48
N ASN A 636 6.98 -18.38 -24.56
CA ASN A 636 7.12 -19.32 -25.66
C ASN A 636 8.55 -19.41 -26.23
N HIS A 637 9.30 -18.31 -26.36
CA HIS A 637 10.58 -18.30 -27.07
C HIS A 637 11.55 -17.23 -26.55
N SER A 638 12.82 -17.33 -26.95
CA SER A 638 13.80 -16.22 -26.83
C SER A 638 14.44 -15.96 -28.18
N SER A 639 15.31 -14.95 -28.27
CA SER A 639 16.24 -14.83 -29.39
C SER A 639 17.20 -16.02 -29.46
N ASP A 640 17.65 -16.39 -30.66
CA ASP A 640 18.78 -17.28 -30.92
C ASP A 640 20.14 -16.72 -30.44
N LEU A 641 20.22 -15.41 -30.19
CA LEU A 641 21.37 -14.76 -29.55
C LEU A 641 21.30 -14.79 -28.02
N HIS A 642 20.19 -15.25 -27.42
CA HIS A 642 20.02 -15.33 -25.97
C HIS A 642 21.06 -16.29 -25.36
N GLU A 643 21.62 -15.95 -24.20
CA GLU A 643 22.72 -16.72 -23.60
C GLU A 643 22.33 -18.19 -23.33
N TRP A 644 21.06 -18.44 -22.99
CA TRP A 644 20.51 -19.80 -22.86
C TRP A 644 20.47 -20.56 -24.19
N PHE A 645 20.09 -19.95 -25.33
CA PHE A 645 20.10 -20.65 -26.62
C PHE A 645 21.52 -20.97 -27.03
N VAL A 646 22.45 -20.02 -26.87
CA VAL A 646 23.88 -20.27 -27.12
C VAL A 646 24.41 -21.39 -26.21
N LYS A 647 24.05 -21.42 -24.91
CA LYS A 647 24.42 -22.51 -24.00
C LYS A 647 23.80 -23.85 -24.42
N SER A 648 22.53 -23.85 -24.81
CA SER A 648 21.79 -25.03 -25.25
C SER A 648 22.37 -25.61 -26.55
N GLU A 649 22.56 -24.78 -27.57
CA GLU A 649 23.20 -25.15 -28.85
C GLU A 649 24.59 -25.78 -28.64
N ASN A 650 25.32 -25.34 -27.60
CA ASN A 650 26.67 -25.80 -27.28
C ASN A 650 26.70 -26.90 -26.20
N LEU A 651 25.54 -27.49 -25.87
CA LEU A 651 25.37 -28.59 -24.92
C LEU A 651 26.03 -28.32 -23.55
N VAL A 652 25.85 -27.09 -23.03
CA VAL A 652 26.36 -26.68 -21.72
C VAL A 652 25.48 -27.30 -20.61
N PRO A 653 26.06 -28.02 -19.63
CA PRO A 653 25.31 -28.70 -18.58
C PRO A 653 24.33 -27.80 -17.82
N GLY A 654 23.08 -28.25 -17.76
CA GLY A 654 21.95 -27.52 -17.18
C GLY A 654 21.17 -26.65 -18.17
N PHE A 655 21.57 -26.61 -19.45
CA PHE A 655 20.92 -25.83 -20.52
C PHE A 655 20.61 -26.67 -21.77
N GLU A 656 20.95 -27.95 -21.81
CA GLU A 656 20.81 -28.79 -23.01
C GLU A 656 19.37 -28.86 -23.51
N ASP A 657 18.39 -28.93 -22.62
CA ASP A 657 16.97 -29.07 -22.96
C ASP A 657 16.15 -27.79 -22.68
N TYR A 658 16.80 -26.61 -22.63
CA TYR A 658 16.13 -25.30 -22.49
C TYR A 658 15.29 -24.88 -23.72
N TYR A 659 15.38 -25.62 -24.83
CA TYR A 659 14.67 -25.34 -26.08
C TYR A 659 14.25 -26.65 -26.75
N VAL A 660 13.27 -26.58 -27.66
CA VAL A 660 12.77 -27.77 -28.37
C VAL A 660 13.72 -28.19 -29.49
N TRP A 661 14.60 -29.15 -29.19
CA TRP A 661 15.57 -29.73 -30.14
C TRP A 661 15.14 -31.11 -30.66
N LYS A 662 15.48 -31.41 -31.93
CA LYS A 662 15.15 -32.69 -32.59
C LYS A 662 16.27 -33.18 -33.52
N ASP A 663 16.57 -34.47 -33.47
CA ASP A 663 17.41 -35.14 -34.47
C ASP A 663 16.72 -35.18 -35.83
N GLY A 664 17.48 -34.96 -36.92
CA GLY A 664 16.97 -35.03 -38.29
C GLY A 664 18.06 -34.85 -39.34
N ASP A 665 17.70 -35.08 -40.61
CA ASP A 665 18.55 -34.79 -41.77
C ASP A 665 18.64 -33.27 -42.00
N PRO A 666 19.82 -32.67 -42.28
CA PRO A 666 19.97 -31.23 -42.49
C PRO A 666 19.14 -30.62 -43.63
N ASN A 667 18.58 -31.44 -44.54
CA ASN A 667 17.84 -31.00 -45.72
C ASN A 667 16.32 -31.23 -45.57
N THR A 668 15.91 -31.92 -44.51
CA THR A 668 14.53 -32.37 -44.29
C THR A 668 14.11 -32.03 -42.85
N PRO A 669 13.21 -31.04 -42.64
CA PRO A 669 12.76 -30.70 -41.29
C PRO A 669 12.04 -31.90 -40.63
N PRO A 670 11.99 -31.98 -39.28
CA PRO A 670 11.48 -33.15 -38.56
C PRO A 670 10.03 -33.53 -38.89
N ASN A 671 9.23 -32.56 -39.32
CA ASN A 671 7.88 -32.73 -39.84
C ASN A 671 7.53 -31.59 -40.81
N SER A 672 6.26 -31.53 -41.26
CA SER A 672 5.74 -30.55 -42.22
C SER A 672 5.21 -29.25 -41.61
N TRP A 673 5.59 -28.91 -40.37
CA TRP A 673 5.11 -27.71 -39.68
C TRP A 673 5.68 -26.41 -40.25
N THR A 674 4.84 -25.38 -40.26
CA THR A 674 5.08 -24.06 -40.87
C THR A 674 5.05 -22.93 -39.84
N SER A 675 5.97 -21.98 -39.92
CA SER A 675 6.01 -20.79 -39.06
C SER A 675 4.79 -19.88 -39.30
N TYR A 676 4.35 -19.19 -38.25
CA TYR A 676 3.38 -18.09 -38.32
C TYR A 676 3.81 -16.97 -39.27
N PHE A 677 5.12 -16.73 -39.39
CA PHE A 677 5.71 -15.74 -40.30
C PHE A 677 6.10 -16.35 -41.67
N HIS A 678 5.50 -17.49 -42.01
CA HIS A 678 5.71 -18.30 -43.22
C HIS A 678 7.06 -19.03 -43.30
N GLY A 679 7.13 -20.06 -44.14
CA GLY A 679 8.25 -21.01 -44.18
C GLY A 679 8.10 -22.17 -43.17
N PRO A 680 9.11 -23.06 -43.03
CA PRO A 680 9.10 -24.12 -42.02
C PRO A 680 9.16 -23.56 -40.60
N ALA A 681 8.58 -24.27 -39.62
CA ALA A 681 8.71 -23.97 -38.18
C ALA A 681 9.99 -24.55 -37.54
N TRP A 682 10.99 -24.91 -38.36
CA TRP A 682 12.19 -25.61 -37.92
C TRP A 682 13.43 -25.06 -38.64
N SER A 683 14.50 -24.80 -37.88
CA SER A 683 15.80 -24.39 -38.41
C SER A 683 16.91 -25.31 -37.91
N TYR A 684 17.87 -25.65 -38.77
CA TYR A 684 18.91 -26.63 -38.45
C TYR A 684 20.18 -25.96 -37.92
N SER A 685 20.52 -26.16 -36.65
CA SER A 685 21.83 -25.73 -36.15
C SER A 685 22.91 -26.66 -36.70
N GLN A 686 23.74 -26.11 -37.58
CA GLN A 686 24.97 -26.77 -38.07
C GLN A 686 25.97 -27.09 -36.94
N LYS A 687 25.82 -26.44 -35.77
CA LYS A 687 26.71 -26.57 -34.62
C LYS A 687 26.28 -27.71 -33.70
N ARG A 688 24.99 -27.74 -33.30
CA ARG A 688 24.40 -28.82 -32.49
C ARG A 688 24.06 -30.07 -33.31
N LYS A 689 23.93 -29.92 -34.64
CA LYS A 689 23.52 -30.95 -35.61
C LYS A 689 22.08 -31.47 -35.39
N GLN A 690 21.25 -30.64 -34.81
CA GLN A 690 19.84 -30.88 -34.55
C GLN A 690 19.02 -29.71 -35.13
N TRP A 691 17.77 -29.99 -35.46
CA TRP A 691 16.76 -28.97 -35.72
C TRP A 691 16.31 -28.36 -34.38
N TYR A 692 16.11 -27.05 -34.32
CA TYR A 692 15.36 -26.40 -33.25
C TYR A 692 14.02 -25.90 -33.80
N LEU A 693 12.98 -25.95 -32.97
CA LEU A 693 11.68 -25.39 -33.29
C LEU A 693 11.73 -23.87 -33.20
N HIS A 694 11.07 -23.21 -34.15
CA HIS A 694 10.70 -21.80 -34.06
C HIS A 694 9.30 -21.63 -34.66
N GLN A 695 8.30 -21.35 -33.83
CA GLN A 695 6.93 -21.12 -34.34
C GLN A 695 6.78 -19.75 -35.02
N PHE A 696 7.72 -18.84 -34.78
CA PHE A 696 7.80 -17.49 -35.35
C PHE A 696 9.05 -17.37 -36.24
N ALA A 697 9.80 -16.25 -36.20
CA ALA A 697 11.02 -16.11 -37.00
C ALA A 697 12.07 -17.17 -36.62
N SER A 698 13.00 -17.51 -37.53
CA SER A 698 14.09 -18.44 -37.20
C SER A 698 15.02 -17.93 -36.10
N GLY A 699 15.01 -16.62 -35.82
CA GLY A 699 15.68 -16.03 -34.66
C GLY A 699 14.88 -16.09 -33.35
N GLN A 700 13.71 -16.75 -33.31
CA GLN A 700 12.84 -16.90 -32.14
C GLN A 700 12.64 -18.39 -31.74
N PRO A 701 13.70 -19.13 -31.32
CA PRO A 701 13.60 -20.52 -30.87
C PRO A 701 12.73 -20.75 -29.62
N ASP A 702 11.86 -21.77 -29.67
CA ASP A 702 10.89 -22.14 -28.63
C ASP A 702 11.56 -22.75 -27.37
N LEU A 703 11.10 -22.29 -26.19
CA LEU A 703 11.74 -22.42 -24.86
C LEU A 703 11.22 -23.58 -23.98
N ASN A 704 11.88 -23.79 -22.83
CA ASN A 704 11.47 -24.65 -21.73
C ASN A 704 11.68 -23.89 -20.39
N TYR A 705 10.65 -23.77 -19.54
CA TYR A 705 10.35 -22.48 -18.85
C TYR A 705 10.70 -22.37 -17.35
N HIS A 706 11.27 -21.22 -16.92
CA HIS A 706 11.58 -20.94 -15.48
C HIS A 706 11.62 -19.43 -15.05
N VAL A 707 10.99 -18.48 -15.76
CA VAL A 707 11.37 -17.05 -15.69
C VAL A 707 10.64 -16.15 -14.65
N LEU A 708 9.35 -16.38 -14.39
CA LEU A 708 8.42 -15.34 -13.87
C LEU A 708 8.76 -14.66 -12.51
N THR A 709 9.44 -15.34 -11.58
CA THR A 709 9.63 -14.83 -10.21
C THR A 709 10.47 -13.55 -10.15
N TYR A 710 11.53 -13.47 -10.96
CA TYR A 710 12.48 -12.34 -10.98
C TYR A 710 11.80 -10.97 -11.17
N TRP A 711 10.78 -10.91 -12.04
CA TRP A 711 10.08 -9.67 -12.33
C TRP A 711 9.12 -9.26 -11.21
N MET A 712 8.51 -10.23 -10.51
CA MET A 712 7.68 -9.93 -9.34
C MET A 712 8.52 -9.35 -8.18
N ASP A 713 9.74 -9.86 -7.99
CA ASP A 713 10.68 -9.39 -6.94
C ASP A 713 11.12 -7.93 -7.10
N ILE A 714 11.15 -7.40 -8.34
CA ILE A 714 11.47 -5.99 -8.59
C ILE A 714 10.24 -5.06 -8.65
N GLY A 715 9.05 -5.59 -8.35
CA GLY A 715 7.81 -4.82 -8.19
C GLY A 715 7.00 -4.65 -9.46
N VAL A 716 6.77 -5.73 -10.22
CA VAL A 716 5.88 -5.77 -11.39
C VAL A 716 4.50 -6.28 -10.98
N ASP A 717 3.45 -5.50 -11.26
CA ASP A 717 2.06 -5.77 -10.83
C ASP A 717 1.31 -6.82 -11.67
N GLY A 718 1.98 -7.41 -12.67
CA GLY A 718 1.44 -8.50 -13.46
C GLY A 718 2.08 -8.65 -14.83
N PHE A 719 1.57 -9.60 -15.60
CA PHE A 719 2.07 -9.95 -16.92
C PHE A 719 0.92 -10.02 -17.94
N ARG A 720 1.12 -9.42 -19.13
CA ARG A 720 0.51 -10.01 -20.32
C ARG A 720 1.34 -11.24 -20.69
N ILE A 721 0.66 -12.33 -21.00
CA ILE A 721 1.27 -13.50 -21.61
C ILE A 721 0.87 -13.50 -23.08
N ASP A 722 1.83 -13.20 -23.93
CA ASP A 722 1.59 -13.15 -25.37
C ASP A 722 1.50 -14.55 -25.97
N ILE A 723 0.70 -14.68 -27.04
CA ILE A 723 0.56 -15.89 -27.86
C ILE A 723 0.40 -17.16 -27.01
N ILE A 724 -0.47 -17.14 -25.98
CA ILE A 724 -0.54 -18.27 -25.04
C ILE A 724 -0.90 -19.57 -25.77
N SER A 725 -1.66 -19.46 -26.87
CA SER A 725 -2.11 -20.62 -27.64
C SER A 725 -0.98 -21.49 -28.19
N ALA A 726 0.20 -20.93 -28.51
CA ALA A 726 1.28 -21.68 -29.16
C ALA A 726 2.18 -22.47 -28.18
N LEU A 727 1.99 -22.31 -26.86
CA LEU A 727 2.98 -22.69 -25.82
C LEU A 727 3.39 -24.18 -25.78
N PHE A 728 2.55 -25.07 -26.31
CA PHE A 728 2.81 -26.50 -26.46
C PHE A 728 2.17 -27.05 -27.73
N GLU A 729 2.87 -27.93 -28.42
CA GLU A 729 2.37 -28.65 -29.59
C GLU A 729 1.98 -30.11 -29.26
N ASP A 730 1.36 -30.80 -30.21
CA ASP A 730 1.13 -32.24 -30.13
C ASP A 730 2.48 -32.99 -30.10
N LYS A 731 2.78 -33.57 -28.92
CA LYS A 731 3.97 -34.35 -28.57
C LYS A 731 4.34 -35.46 -29.56
N ASP A 732 3.39 -35.97 -30.34
CA ASP A 732 3.59 -37.07 -31.30
C ASP A 732 3.95 -36.51 -32.70
N PHE A 733 4.07 -35.18 -32.83
CA PHE A 733 4.50 -34.41 -34.01
C PHE A 733 3.80 -34.80 -35.33
N PRO A 734 2.46 -34.98 -35.36
CA PRO A 734 1.75 -35.55 -36.50
C PRO A 734 1.75 -34.64 -37.73
N ASN A 735 1.69 -35.26 -38.91
CA ASN A 735 1.39 -34.58 -40.17
C ASN A 735 -0.13 -34.47 -40.32
N GLY A 736 -0.65 -33.24 -40.34
CA GLY A 736 -2.08 -32.94 -40.43
C GLY A 736 -2.60 -32.71 -41.86
N PRO A 737 -3.93 -32.60 -42.03
CA PRO A 737 -4.55 -31.96 -43.19
C PRO A 737 -4.34 -30.43 -43.17
N GLU A 738 -5.01 -29.70 -44.06
CA GLU A 738 -4.77 -28.25 -44.31
C GLU A 738 -4.88 -27.34 -43.06
N ASP A 739 -5.71 -27.69 -42.07
CA ASP A 739 -5.76 -27.00 -40.77
C ASP A 739 -4.71 -27.56 -39.81
N GLN A 740 -3.48 -27.05 -39.92
CA GLN A 740 -2.37 -27.48 -39.07
C GLN A 740 -2.41 -26.91 -37.65
N PHE A 741 -3.21 -25.87 -37.38
CA PHE A 741 -3.24 -25.18 -36.08
C PHE A 741 -3.78 -26.09 -34.97
N PHE A 742 -4.66 -27.05 -35.31
CA PHE A 742 -5.18 -28.03 -34.34
C PHE A 742 -4.08 -28.80 -33.57
N TYR A 743 -2.92 -29.02 -34.18
CA TYR A 743 -1.81 -29.78 -33.58
C TYR A 743 -0.74 -28.91 -32.90
N ARG A 744 -0.92 -27.58 -32.90
CA ARG A 744 0.08 -26.62 -32.39
C ARG A 744 -0.50 -25.52 -31.50
N ASN A 745 -1.83 -25.35 -31.52
CA ASN A 745 -2.52 -24.36 -30.70
C ASN A 745 -3.39 -24.99 -29.62
N ASP A 746 -3.42 -24.32 -28.46
CA ASP A 746 -4.38 -24.50 -27.39
C ASP A 746 -4.47 -25.98 -26.90
N GLN A 747 -3.30 -26.65 -26.79
CA GLN A 747 -3.18 -28.03 -26.31
C GLN A 747 -3.48 -28.13 -24.80
N PRO A 748 -3.91 -29.29 -24.26
CA PRO A 748 -4.23 -29.44 -22.83
C PRO A 748 -3.13 -28.91 -21.88
N GLU A 749 -1.88 -29.22 -22.20
CA GLU A 749 -0.67 -28.84 -21.48
C GLU A 749 -0.48 -27.31 -21.39
N THR A 750 -0.99 -26.57 -22.38
CA THR A 750 -0.95 -25.09 -22.41
C THR A 750 -1.75 -24.48 -21.27
N TYR A 751 -2.97 -24.98 -21.02
CA TYR A 751 -3.78 -24.49 -19.90
C TYR A 751 -3.21 -24.94 -18.55
N ASP A 752 -2.68 -26.17 -18.48
CA ASP A 752 -2.05 -26.67 -17.26
C ASP A 752 -0.80 -25.85 -16.87
N MET A 753 -0.07 -25.28 -17.83
CA MET A 753 0.98 -24.30 -17.56
C MET A 753 0.43 -22.95 -17.09
N VAL A 754 -0.67 -22.45 -17.68
CA VAL A 754 -1.36 -21.24 -17.18
C VAL A 754 -1.88 -21.43 -15.74
N TYR A 755 -2.35 -22.63 -15.38
CA TYR A 755 -2.74 -22.96 -14.01
C TYR A 755 -1.53 -22.99 -13.06
N GLN A 756 -0.37 -23.47 -13.51
CA GLN A 756 0.87 -23.46 -12.74
C GLN A 756 1.42 -22.04 -12.52
N TRP A 757 1.43 -21.20 -13.56
CA TRP A 757 1.79 -19.78 -13.41
C TRP A 757 0.79 -19.02 -12.55
N ARG A 758 -0.51 -19.33 -12.66
CA ARG A 758 -1.52 -18.80 -11.75
C ARG A 758 -1.26 -19.21 -10.31
N ALA A 759 -0.96 -20.49 -10.06
CA ALA A 759 -0.63 -20.97 -8.72
C ALA A 759 0.64 -20.29 -8.17
N LEU A 760 1.68 -20.11 -9.01
CA LEU A 760 2.90 -19.38 -8.67
C LEU A 760 2.62 -17.92 -8.28
N LEU A 761 1.75 -17.22 -9.03
CA LEU A 761 1.33 -15.85 -8.68
C LEU A 761 0.46 -15.83 -7.41
N ASP A 762 -0.50 -16.74 -7.26
CA ASP A 762 -1.32 -16.84 -6.04
C ASP A 762 -0.46 -17.16 -4.81
N ASP A 763 0.57 -18.00 -4.93
CA ASP A 763 1.51 -18.32 -3.83
C ASP A 763 2.48 -17.17 -3.56
N TYR A 764 3.00 -16.50 -4.59
CA TYR A 764 3.78 -15.26 -4.42
C TYR A 764 2.96 -14.19 -3.70
N GLN A 765 1.68 -14.02 -4.07
CA GLN A 765 0.78 -13.07 -3.42
C GLN A 765 0.54 -13.41 -1.94
N LYS A 766 0.45 -14.69 -1.58
CA LYS A 766 0.32 -15.15 -0.18
C LYS A 766 1.56 -14.87 0.67
N VAL A 767 2.75 -14.90 0.06
CA VAL A 767 4.04 -14.68 0.76
C VAL A 767 4.39 -13.19 0.84
N HIS A 768 4.23 -12.45 -0.25
CA HIS A 768 4.71 -11.07 -0.39
C HIS A 768 3.63 -9.99 -0.19
N GLY A 769 2.34 -10.33 -0.32
CA GLY A 769 1.23 -9.39 -0.15
C GLY A 769 1.24 -8.23 -1.16
N GLY A 770 0.59 -7.13 -0.77
CA GLY A 770 0.31 -5.97 -1.64
C GLY A 770 -0.96 -6.16 -2.48
N ASP A 771 -1.12 -5.32 -3.50
CA ASP A 771 -2.19 -5.43 -4.49
C ASP A 771 -2.01 -6.68 -5.36
N THR A 772 -3.11 -7.26 -5.86
CA THR A 772 -3.09 -8.55 -6.58
C THR A 772 -2.29 -8.48 -7.88
N ARG A 773 -1.26 -9.33 -8.00
CA ARG A 773 -0.50 -9.48 -9.25
C ARG A 773 -1.30 -10.24 -10.29
N VAL A 774 -1.50 -9.64 -11.47
CA VAL A 774 -2.37 -10.19 -12.52
C VAL A 774 -1.62 -11.00 -13.58
N ILE A 775 -2.35 -11.87 -14.28
CA ILE A 775 -1.87 -12.55 -15.48
C ILE A 775 -2.98 -12.53 -16.53
N MET A 776 -2.66 -12.00 -17.70
CA MET A 776 -3.59 -11.66 -18.77
C MET A 776 -3.17 -12.37 -20.04
N THR A 777 -3.92 -13.38 -20.50
CA THR A 777 -3.50 -14.21 -21.64
C THR A 777 -4.01 -13.67 -22.99
N GLU A 778 -3.14 -13.65 -24.00
CA GLU A 778 -3.48 -13.36 -25.40
C GLU A 778 -3.77 -14.68 -26.14
N SER A 779 -4.98 -14.87 -26.65
CA SER A 779 -5.25 -15.87 -27.68
C SER A 779 -6.38 -15.44 -28.62
N TYR A 780 -6.14 -15.49 -29.94
CA TYR A 780 -7.11 -15.24 -31.01
C TYR A 780 -8.07 -16.42 -31.29
N SER A 781 -8.45 -17.18 -30.26
CA SER A 781 -9.22 -18.44 -30.40
C SER A 781 -10.74 -18.31 -30.15
N ASN A 782 -11.46 -19.39 -30.48
CA ASN A 782 -12.91 -19.53 -30.27
C ASN A 782 -13.27 -19.78 -28.80
N ALA A 783 -14.55 -19.68 -28.44
CA ALA A 783 -15.05 -19.83 -27.06
C ALA A 783 -14.57 -21.12 -26.36
N ASP A 784 -14.63 -22.27 -27.04
CA ASP A 784 -14.30 -23.59 -26.46
C ASP A 784 -12.82 -23.74 -26.10
N LYS A 785 -11.93 -23.03 -26.82
CA LYS A 785 -10.48 -22.95 -26.55
C LYS A 785 -10.13 -21.75 -25.66
N LEU A 786 -10.87 -20.66 -25.73
CA LEU A 786 -10.57 -19.40 -25.05
C LEU A 786 -10.99 -19.41 -23.57
N PHE A 787 -12.17 -19.95 -23.22
CA PHE A 787 -12.64 -19.92 -21.83
C PHE A 787 -11.89 -20.83 -20.84
N PRO A 788 -11.28 -21.98 -21.23
CA PRO A 788 -10.40 -22.74 -20.35
C PRO A 788 -9.21 -21.94 -19.78
N TYR A 789 -8.72 -20.90 -20.47
CA TYR A 789 -7.63 -20.05 -19.94
C TYR A 789 -7.95 -19.38 -18.61
N TYR A 790 -9.22 -19.11 -18.32
CA TYR A 790 -9.64 -18.59 -17.02
C TYR A 790 -9.41 -19.60 -15.88
N GLY A 791 -9.53 -20.91 -16.15
CA GLY A 791 -9.50 -21.97 -15.14
C GLY A 791 -10.56 -23.05 -15.35
N ASN A 792 -10.50 -24.07 -14.50
CA ASN A 792 -11.44 -25.19 -14.50
C ASN A 792 -12.09 -25.39 -13.11
N ALA A 793 -12.62 -26.58 -12.84
CA ALA A 793 -13.31 -26.90 -11.59
C ALA A 793 -12.38 -27.10 -10.38
N THR A 794 -11.10 -27.40 -10.60
CA THR A 794 -10.09 -27.65 -9.54
C THR A 794 -8.97 -26.62 -9.51
N HIS A 795 -8.68 -25.96 -10.63
CA HIS A 795 -7.61 -24.97 -10.75
C HIS A 795 -8.12 -23.61 -11.24
N ASN A 796 -7.48 -22.54 -10.76
CA ASN A 796 -7.61 -21.22 -11.38
C ASN A 796 -6.56 -21.09 -12.49
N GLY A 797 -6.89 -20.36 -13.55
CA GLY A 797 -5.96 -19.86 -14.55
C GLY A 797 -5.93 -18.32 -14.54
N ALA A 798 -5.87 -17.74 -15.74
CA ALA A 798 -5.71 -16.31 -15.94
C ALA A 798 -6.74 -15.45 -15.20
N HIS A 799 -6.32 -14.25 -14.79
CA HIS A 799 -7.24 -13.26 -14.21
C HIS A 799 -8.28 -12.84 -15.25
N PHE A 800 -7.83 -12.65 -16.50
CA PHE A 800 -8.66 -12.77 -17.69
C PHE A 800 -7.84 -13.17 -18.92
N THR A 801 -8.54 -13.61 -19.97
CA THR A 801 -7.98 -13.76 -21.33
C THR A 801 -8.58 -12.69 -22.23
N PHE A 802 -7.80 -12.09 -23.14
CA PHE A 802 -8.23 -10.91 -23.88
C PHE A 802 -9.42 -11.19 -24.83
N ASN A 803 -10.40 -10.29 -24.83
CA ASN A 803 -11.62 -10.37 -25.63
C ASN A 803 -11.44 -9.63 -26.96
N PHE A 804 -10.85 -10.31 -27.94
CA PHE A 804 -10.67 -9.76 -29.29
C PHE A 804 -11.92 -9.90 -30.19
N TRP A 805 -13.11 -10.23 -29.68
CA TRP A 805 -14.29 -10.41 -30.53
C TRP A 805 -14.78 -9.09 -31.16
N PHE A 806 -14.47 -7.94 -30.56
CA PHE A 806 -14.64 -6.61 -31.15
C PHE A 806 -13.55 -6.25 -32.19
N ILE A 807 -12.62 -7.16 -32.46
CA ILE A 807 -11.67 -7.11 -33.57
C ILE A 807 -12.05 -8.17 -34.62
N THR A 808 -12.28 -9.42 -34.21
CA THR A 808 -12.40 -10.57 -35.11
C THR A 808 -13.82 -10.88 -35.59
N GLN A 809 -14.87 -10.48 -34.86
CA GLN A 809 -16.27 -10.80 -35.20
C GLN A 809 -17.10 -9.58 -35.64
N LEU A 810 -16.57 -8.36 -35.52
CA LEU A 810 -17.27 -7.11 -35.80
C LEU A 810 -16.43 -6.15 -36.66
N ASN A 811 -17.09 -5.33 -37.47
CA ASN A 811 -16.46 -4.35 -38.36
C ASN A 811 -17.42 -3.15 -38.65
N LYS A 812 -17.00 -2.20 -39.48
CA LYS A 812 -17.79 -1.01 -39.90
C LYS A 812 -19.19 -1.31 -40.46
N ASP A 813 -19.46 -2.51 -40.95
CA ASP A 813 -20.71 -2.92 -41.59
C ASP A 813 -21.61 -3.74 -40.64
N SER A 814 -21.13 -4.08 -39.44
CA SER A 814 -21.89 -4.78 -38.39
C SER A 814 -23.05 -3.93 -37.85
N SER A 815 -24.21 -4.56 -37.70
CA SER A 815 -25.43 -3.93 -37.19
C SER A 815 -25.45 -3.81 -35.66
N ALA A 816 -26.42 -3.05 -35.15
CA ALA A 816 -26.71 -3.00 -33.71
C ALA A 816 -27.04 -4.38 -33.11
N ASN A 817 -27.62 -5.29 -33.90
CA ASN A 817 -27.92 -6.65 -33.45
C ASN A 817 -26.66 -7.51 -33.34
N ASP A 818 -25.66 -7.30 -34.20
CA ASP A 818 -24.42 -8.09 -34.20
C ASP A 818 -23.56 -7.71 -32.99
N PHE A 819 -23.40 -6.40 -32.73
CA PHE A 819 -22.80 -5.89 -31.49
C PHE A 819 -23.50 -6.45 -30.24
N LYS A 820 -24.84 -6.38 -30.19
CA LYS A 820 -25.61 -6.99 -29.09
C LYS A 820 -25.31 -8.48 -28.93
N SER A 821 -25.31 -9.22 -30.03
CA SER A 821 -25.12 -10.68 -30.01
C SER A 821 -23.74 -11.08 -29.51
N VAL A 822 -22.70 -10.34 -29.90
CA VAL A 822 -21.31 -10.58 -29.42
C VAL A 822 -21.16 -10.27 -27.92
N ILE A 823 -21.74 -9.16 -27.44
CA ILE A 823 -21.74 -8.80 -26.01
C ILE A 823 -22.47 -9.86 -25.18
N ASP A 824 -23.69 -10.23 -25.58
CA ASP A 824 -24.53 -11.18 -24.86
C ASP A 824 -23.91 -12.58 -24.84
N LYS A 825 -23.31 -13.02 -25.96
CA LYS A 825 -22.64 -14.30 -26.07
C LYS A 825 -21.46 -14.41 -25.09
N TRP A 826 -20.62 -13.38 -25.01
CA TRP A 826 -19.50 -13.36 -24.06
C TRP A 826 -20.00 -13.53 -22.61
N TYR A 827 -21.06 -12.82 -22.21
CA TYR A 827 -21.65 -12.98 -20.86
C TYR A 827 -22.39 -14.30 -20.63
N ALA A 828 -22.86 -14.97 -21.67
CA ALA A 828 -23.52 -16.26 -21.57
C ALA A 828 -22.51 -17.41 -21.39
N GLU A 829 -21.34 -17.31 -22.02
CA GLU A 829 -20.34 -18.39 -22.10
C GLU A 829 -19.18 -18.23 -21.10
N MET A 830 -18.80 -17.00 -20.72
CA MET A 830 -17.71 -16.74 -19.77
C MET A 830 -17.99 -17.34 -18.38
N PRO A 831 -17.02 -18.02 -17.72
CA PRO A 831 -17.28 -18.63 -16.42
C PRO A 831 -17.50 -17.58 -15.31
N LYS A 832 -18.66 -17.66 -14.64
CA LYS A 832 -19.22 -16.61 -13.76
C LYS A 832 -18.39 -16.17 -12.54
N LYS A 833 -17.26 -16.82 -12.24
CA LYS A 833 -16.33 -16.40 -11.16
C LYS A 833 -15.26 -15.39 -11.63
N TYR A 834 -15.23 -15.05 -12.92
CA TYR A 834 -14.22 -14.17 -13.51
C TYR A 834 -14.78 -12.86 -14.08
N THR A 835 -13.86 -11.99 -14.43
CA THR A 835 -14.11 -10.64 -14.95
C THR A 835 -14.11 -10.65 -16.48
N ALA A 836 -15.11 -10.03 -17.10
CA ALA A 836 -15.12 -9.75 -18.53
C ALA A 836 -14.10 -8.66 -18.88
N ASN A 837 -13.68 -8.59 -20.14
CA ASN A 837 -12.88 -7.49 -20.67
C ASN A 837 -13.33 -7.16 -22.11
N TRP A 838 -12.91 -6.00 -22.62
CA TRP A 838 -13.35 -5.47 -23.92
C TRP A 838 -12.19 -4.74 -24.60
N VAL A 839 -11.78 -5.21 -25.80
CA VAL A 839 -10.66 -4.66 -26.56
C VAL A 839 -11.15 -4.02 -27.86
N LEU A 840 -10.85 -2.72 -28.08
CA LEU A 840 -11.15 -2.04 -29.35
C LEU A 840 -10.01 -2.11 -30.37
N GLY A 841 -8.78 -2.20 -29.91
CA GLY A 841 -7.59 -2.30 -30.74
C GLY A 841 -6.37 -2.72 -29.92
N ASN A 842 -5.29 -3.03 -30.63
CA ASN A 842 -3.97 -3.33 -30.10
C ASN A 842 -2.95 -3.03 -31.20
N HIS A 843 -1.69 -3.36 -30.97
CA HIS A 843 -0.61 -3.11 -31.92
C HIS A 843 -0.49 -4.11 -33.08
N ASP A 844 -1.39 -5.08 -33.23
CA ASP A 844 -1.35 -6.10 -34.31
C ASP A 844 -2.52 -5.97 -35.29
N GLN A 845 -3.37 -4.97 -35.08
CA GLN A 845 -4.65 -4.83 -35.76
C GLN A 845 -4.93 -3.34 -35.97
N HIS A 846 -5.33 -2.99 -37.20
CA HIS A 846 -5.63 -1.61 -37.60
C HIS A 846 -6.49 -0.88 -36.56
N ARG A 847 -6.18 0.41 -36.35
CA ARG A 847 -6.78 1.26 -35.31
C ARG A 847 -8.30 1.29 -35.41
N VAL A 848 -8.99 1.39 -34.27
CA VAL A 848 -10.47 1.37 -34.21
C VAL A 848 -11.13 2.41 -35.12
N ALA A 849 -10.54 3.61 -35.23
CA ALA A 849 -11.00 4.69 -36.11
C ALA A 849 -10.91 4.31 -37.60
N THR A 850 -9.97 3.43 -37.98
CA THR A 850 -9.84 2.87 -39.33
C THR A 850 -10.86 1.74 -39.56
N ARG A 851 -10.94 0.76 -38.64
CA ARG A 851 -11.81 -0.44 -38.80
C ARG A 851 -13.31 -0.11 -38.77
N TYR A 852 -13.70 0.97 -38.08
CA TYR A 852 -15.10 1.39 -37.91
C TYR A 852 -15.43 2.78 -38.45
N GLY A 853 -14.44 3.59 -38.86
CA GLY A 853 -14.62 5.00 -39.23
C GLY A 853 -14.57 5.92 -37.99
N SER A 854 -13.80 7.00 -38.09
CA SER A 854 -13.51 7.95 -37.00
C SER A 854 -14.76 8.52 -36.30
N GLN A 855 -15.85 8.73 -37.04
CA GLN A 855 -17.14 9.18 -36.51
C GLN A 855 -17.74 8.25 -35.44
N ARG A 856 -17.41 6.95 -35.46
CA ARG A 856 -17.92 5.96 -34.49
C ARG A 856 -17.08 5.83 -33.21
N VAL A 857 -15.87 6.41 -33.16
CA VAL A 857 -14.91 6.24 -32.04
C VAL A 857 -15.54 6.57 -30.69
N ASP A 858 -16.24 7.70 -30.58
CA ASP A 858 -16.93 8.08 -29.35
C ASP A 858 -17.95 7.03 -28.90
N GLY A 859 -18.73 6.48 -29.83
CA GLY A 859 -19.74 5.47 -29.53
C GLY A 859 -19.11 4.16 -29.05
N LEU A 860 -18.00 3.75 -29.66
CA LEU A 860 -17.27 2.55 -29.27
C LEU A 860 -16.57 2.72 -27.91
N ASN A 861 -15.95 3.87 -27.67
CA ASN A 861 -15.41 4.23 -26.35
C ASN A 861 -16.52 4.32 -25.29
N MET A 862 -17.67 4.92 -25.60
CA MET A 862 -18.85 4.93 -24.71
C MET A 862 -19.31 3.51 -24.37
N LEU A 863 -19.36 2.62 -25.36
CA LEU A 863 -19.76 1.22 -25.21
C LEU A 863 -18.81 0.47 -24.26
N VAL A 864 -17.52 0.37 -24.57
CA VAL A 864 -16.59 -0.43 -23.76
C VAL A 864 -16.35 0.15 -22.37
N MET A 865 -16.56 1.46 -22.18
CA MET A 865 -16.47 2.09 -20.86
C MET A 865 -17.71 1.86 -19.98
N VAL A 866 -18.89 1.59 -20.54
CA VAL A 866 -20.08 1.21 -19.74
C VAL A 866 -20.31 -0.29 -19.63
N LEU A 867 -19.60 -1.13 -20.39
CA LEU A 867 -19.66 -2.57 -20.18
C LEU A 867 -18.96 -2.98 -18.86
N PRO A 868 -19.51 -3.94 -18.09
CA PRO A 868 -18.89 -4.43 -16.86
C PRO A 868 -17.52 -5.07 -17.11
N GLY A 869 -16.63 -5.02 -16.11
CA GLY A 869 -15.30 -5.60 -16.18
C GLY A 869 -14.24 -4.63 -16.70
N VAL A 870 -13.18 -5.15 -17.32
CA VAL A 870 -12.03 -4.36 -17.80
C VAL A 870 -12.33 -3.67 -19.13
N SER A 871 -11.93 -2.41 -19.26
CA SER A 871 -11.87 -1.72 -20.56
C SER A 871 -10.42 -1.65 -21.01
N VAL A 872 -10.13 -2.12 -22.23
CA VAL A 872 -8.78 -2.08 -22.81
C VAL A 872 -8.74 -1.01 -23.89
N THR A 873 -7.66 -0.22 -23.93
CA THR A 873 -7.46 0.88 -24.90
C THR A 873 -6.04 0.83 -25.45
N TYR A 874 -5.89 0.98 -26.77
CA TYR A 874 -4.59 1.10 -27.44
C TYR A 874 -4.21 2.56 -27.67
N ASN A 875 -2.91 2.90 -27.61
CA ASN A 875 -2.47 4.30 -27.58
C ASN A 875 -2.91 5.10 -28.83
N GLY A 876 -3.75 6.10 -28.61
CA GLY A 876 -4.34 6.96 -29.65
C GLY A 876 -5.84 6.75 -29.90
N GLU A 877 -6.46 5.70 -29.36
CA GLU A 877 -7.92 5.50 -29.45
C GLU A 877 -8.72 6.57 -28.67
N GLU A 878 -8.11 7.17 -27.64
CA GLU A 878 -8.68 8.25 -26.82
C GLU A 878 -8.70 9.61 -27.53
N ILE A 879 -7.79 9.83 -28.48
CA ILE A 879 -7.78 10.99 -29.39
C ILE A 879 -8.35 10.65 -30.78
N GLY A 880 -8.74 9.40 -31.03
CA GLY A 880 -9.34 8.94 -32.29
C GLY A 880 -8.37 8.79 -33.46
N MET A 881 -7.09 8.47 -33.20
CA MET A 881 -6.09 8.20 -34.25
C MET A 881 -6.55 7.10 -35.21
N GLU A 882 -6.53 7.42 -36.51
CA GLU A 882 -6.60 6.46 -37.61
C GLU A 882 -5.21 5.87 -37.90
N ASN A 883 -5.16 4.86 -38.77
CA ASN A 883 -3.92 4.31 -39.34
C ASN A 883 -3.08 5.41 -39.99
N GLY A 884 -1.78 5.41 -39.73
CA GLY A 884 -0.82 6.28 -40.40
C GLY A 884 -0.38 5.76 -41.77
N GLU A 885 0.09 6.67 -42.61
CA GLU A 885 0.45 6.39 -44.00
C GLU A 885 1.89 5.85 -44.13
N VAL A 886 2.06 4.53 -44.25
CA VAL A 886 3.37 3.85 -44.36
C VAL A 886 3.49 3.11 -45.71
N THR A 887 4.54 3.38 -46.49
CA THR A 887 4.82 2.59 -47.72
C THR A 887 5.67 1.36 -47.43
N TRP A 888 5.62 0.33 -48.31
CA TRP A 888 6.52 -0.85 -48.25
C TRP A 888 8.01 -0.48 -48.09
N SER A 889 8.45 0.62 -48.71
CA SER A 889 9.84 1.11 -48.63
C SER A 889 10.18 1.89 -47.34
N GLU A 890 9.19 2.18 -46.50
CA GLU A 890 9.34 2.83 -45.18
C GLU A 890 8.99 1.90 -44.02
N GLY A 891 8.36 0.76 -44.33
CA GLY A 891 7.97 -0.27 -43.39
C GLY A 891 9.13 -1.12 -42.89
N TRP A 892 8.87 -1.78 -41.76
CA TRP A 892 9.81 -2.63 -41.05
C TRP A 892 9.17 -3.94 -40.55
N ASP A 893 7.84 -4.02 -40.42
CA ASP A 893 7.15 -5.18 -39.84
C ASP A 893 7.45 -6.48 -40.59
N PRO A 894 8.03 -7.52 -39.94
CA PRO A 894 8.32 -8.81 -40.58
C PRO A 894 7.10 -9.45 -41.25
N GLN A 895 5.90 -9.30 -40.69
CA GLN A 895 4.68 -9.89 -41.25
C GLN A 895 4.30 -9.24 -42.61
N GLY A 896 4.57 -7.94 -42.76
CA GLY A 896 4.51 -7.26 -44.04
C GLY A 896 5.70 -7.62 -44.93
N CYS A 897 6.93 -7.37 -44.47
CA CYS A 897 8.17 -7.43 -45.24
C CYS A 897 8.54 -8.83 -45.77
N ASN A 898 8.11 -9.91 -45.11
CA ASN A 898 8.30 -11.29 -45.60
C ASN A 898 7.23 -11.71 -46.64
N GLY A 899 6.20 -10.90 -46.86
CA GLY A 899 5.16 -11.12 -47.87
C GLY A 899 5.54 -10.58 -49.26
N ASN A 900 4.52 -10.41 -50.13
CA ASN A 900 4.71 -9.69 -51.39
C ASN A 900 4.39 -8.19 -51.19
N PRO A 901 5.02 -7.28 -51.96
CA PRO A 901 4.65 -5.86 -51.97
C PRO A 901 3.19 -5.58 -52.35
N GLU A 902 2.53 -6.50 -53.07
CA GLU A 902 1.11 -6.42 -53.44
C GLU A 902 0.17 -6.76 -52.26
N ASP A 903 0.67 -7.42 -51.21
CA ASP A 903 -0.08 -7.78 -50.00
C ASP A 903 0.17 -6.81 -48.82
N TRP A 904 0.97 -5.75 -49.01
CA TRP A 904 1.41 -4.81 -47.95
C TRP A 904 0.26 -4.27 -47.09
N ASP A 905 -0.73 -3.66 -47.74
CA ASP A 905 -1.91 -3.00 -47.14
C ASP A 905 -2.84 -3.96 -46.37
N LYS A 906 -2.57 -5.27 -46.43
CA LYS A 906 -3.33 -6.34 -45.78
C LYS A 906 -2.54 -7.04 -44.67
N ASN A 907 -1.23 -7.14 -44.84
CA ASN A 907 -0.38 -7.96 -43.96
C ASN A 907 0.44 -7.16 -42.94
N SER A 908 0.72 -5.87 -43.19
CA SER A 908 1.56 -5.04 -42.32
C SER A 908 0.80 -4.45 -41.13
N ARG A 909 1.43 -4.52 -39.96
CA ARG A 909 1.03 -3.92 -38.69
C ARG A 909 1.59 -2.50 -38.50
N ASP A 910 2.46 -2.01 -39.40
CA ASP A 910 3.14 -0.72 -39.22
C ASP A 910 2.17 0.48 -39.21
N PHE A 911 1.03 0.37 -39.90
CA PHE A 911 0.04 1.46 -40.01
C PHE A 911 -0.57 1.86 -38.66
N GLU A 912 -0.86 0.89 -37.78
CA GLU A 912 -1.33 1.13 -36.42
C GLU A 912 -0.17 1.51 -35.48
N ARG A 913 1.04 1.02 -35.75
CA ARG A 913 2.27 1.28 -34.98
C ARG A 913 2.90 2.65 -35.22
N THR A 914 2.35 3.52 -36.08
CA THR A 914 2.90 4.87 -36.32
C THR A 914 2.90 5.79 -35.08
N PRO A 915 3.80 6.79 -34.97
CA PRO A 915 3.98 7.64 -33.78
C PRO A 915 2.72 8.40 -33.30
N PHE A 916 2.58 8.51 -31.97
CA PHE A 916 1.47 9.19 -31.30
C PHE A 916 1.44 10.71 -31.56
N HIS A 917 0.24 11.27 -31.70
CA HIS A 917 0.04 12.69 -32.02
C HIS A 917 -0.15 13.56 -30.76
N TRP A 918 0.94 14.04 -30.17
CA TRP A 918 0.90 14.96 -29.02
C TRP A 918 0.38 16.35 -29.39
N ASP A 919 0.95 16.96 -30.43
CA ASP A 919 0.61 18.32 -30.86
C ASP A 919 0.74 18.52 -32.39
N SER A 920 0.78 19.77 -32.84
CA SER A 920 0.88 20.17 -34.26
C SER A 920 2.29 20.64 -34.70
N SER A 921 3.30 20.45 -33.85
CA SER A 921 4.71 20.75 -34.13
C SER A 921 5.37 19.69 -35.03
N ILE A 922 6.70 19.72 -35.17
CA ILE A 922 7.41 18.72 -35.98
C ILE A 922 7.16 17.31 -35.42
N ASN A 923 6.95 16.35 -36.31
CA ASN A 923 6.66 14.96 -35.97
C ASN A 923 5.56 14.81 -34.90
N ALA A 924 4.56 15.70 -34.89
CA ALA A 924 3.47 15.75 -33.92
C ALA A 924 3.89 15.88 -32.44
N GLY A 925 5.07 16.44 -32.14
CA GLY A 925 5.62 16.51 -30.78
C GLY A 925 6.20 15.19 -30.25
N PHE A 926 6.14 14.11 -31.05
CA PHE A 926 6.79 12.83 -30.73
C PHE A 926 8.30 13.03 -30.50
N ASN A 927 8.98 13.84 -31.31
CA ASN A 927 10.33 14.34 -31.07
C ASN A 927 10.53 15.72 -31.72
N THR A 928 11.73 16.30 -31.58
CA THR A 928 12.12 17.57 -32.22
C THR A 928 13.06 17.41 -33.42
N GLY A 929 13.41 16.16 -33.76
CA GLY A 929 14.43 15.79 -34.75
C GLY A 929 13.93 15.58 -36.17
N PHE A 930 14.79 15.00 -37.02
CA PHE A 930 14.52 14.74 -38.43
C PHE A 930 14.55 13.23 -38.75
N LYS A 931 13.39 12.74 -39.22
CA LYS A 931 13.03 11.33 -39.45
C LYS A 931 12.75 10.52 -38.16
N THR A 932 11.55 9.99 -38.08
CA THR A 932 11.09 8.97 -37.11
C THR A 932 11.23 7.57 -37.72
N TRP A 933 11.25 6.53 -36.88
CA TRP A 933 11.46 5.14 -37.32
C TRP A 933 10.37 4.66 -38.30
N LEU A 934 9.10 4.94 -37.99
CA LEU A 934 7.94 4.94 -38.91
C LEU A 934 7.47 6.37 -39.17
N PRO A 935 6.87 6.69 -40.34
CA PRO A 935 6.36 8.02 -40.64
C PRO A 935 5.20 8.42 -39.73
N VAL A 936 5.15 9.71 -39.36
CA VAL A 936 4.04 10.29 -38.58
C VAL A 936 2.88 10.64 -39.51
N SER A 937 1.65 10.26 -39.17
CA SER A 937 0.50 10.40 -40.06
C SER A 937 0.22 11.85 -40.46
N THR A 938 -0.12 12.09 -41.72
CA THR A 938 -0.33 13.45 -42.26
C THR A 938 -1.41 14.24 -41.50
N LYS A 939 -2.33 13.52 -40.84
CA LYS A 939 -3.45 14.04 -40.05
C LYS A 939 -3.06 14.70 -38.73
N TYR A 940 -1.83 14.52 -38.23
CA TYR A 940 -1.43 14.97 -36.90
C TYR A 940 -1.72 16.45 -36.63
N LYS A 941 -1.61 17.31 -37.64
CA LYS A 941 -1.79 18.77 -37.49
C LYS A 941 -3.18 19.19 -36.98
N THR A 942 -4.20 18.36 -37.21
CA THR A 942 -5.57 18.56 -36.74
C THR A 942 -6.06 17.48 -35.78
N LEU A 943 -5.50 16.27 -35.85
CA LEU A 943 -5.85 15.12 -35.02
C LEU A 943 -4.71 14.82 -34.04
N ASN A 944 -4.54 15.71 -33.04
CA ASN A 944 -3.58 15.59 -31.95
C ASN A 944 -4.21 15.90 -30.60
N LEU A 945 -3.53 15.51 -29.52
CA LEU A 945 -3.98 15.73 -28.15
C LEU A 945 -4.12 17.22 -27.80
N ALA A 946 -3.11 18.04 -28.06
CA ALA A 946 -3.09 19.45 -27.64
C ALA A 946 -4.27 20.27 -28.22
N ALA A 947 -4.64 20.03 -29.48
CA ALA A 947 -5.82 20.63 -30.11
C ALA A 947 -7.12 20.20 -29.40
N GLN A 948 -7.20 18.93 -28.99
CA GLN A 948 -8.36 18.35 -28.30
C GLN A 948 -8.45 18.70 -26.81
N GLN A 949 -7.39 19.23 -26.21
CA GLN A 949 -7.37 19.71 -24.82
C GLN A 949 -7.93 21.13 -24.64
N THR A 950 -8.18 21.89 -25.70
CA THR A 950 -8.71 23.27 -25.60
C THR A 950 -10.07 23.34 -24.89
N ASN A 951 -10.29 24.39 -24.08
CA ASN A 951 -11.43 24.47 -23.14
C ASN A 951 -12.80 24.62 -23.81
N ASP A 952 -12.85 25.19 -25.02
CA ASP A 952 -14.10 25.50 -25.73
C ASP A 952 -14.54 24.38 -26.71
N LEU A 953 -13.75 23.30 -26.86
CA LEU A 953 -14.00 22.25 -27.83
C LEU A 953 -14.48 20.93 -27.22
N LYS A 954 -15.47 20.38 -27.91
CA LYS A 954 -15.99 19.03 -27.71
C LYS A 954 -15.17 18.06 -28.57
N SER A 955 -14.32 17.26 -27.93
CA SER A 955 -13.33 16.40 -28.58
C SER A 955 -13.41 14.95 -28.09
N HIS A 956 -12.83 14.01 -28.85
CA HIS A 956 -12.72 12.61 -28.43
C HIS A 956 -12.01 12.49 -27.08
N TYR A 957 -10.93 13.25 -26.88
CA TYR A 957 -10.20 13.28 -25.62
C TYR A 957 -11.05 13.74 -24.42
N ARG A 958 -11.81 14.84 -24.56
CA ARG A 958 -12.67 15.35 -23.49
C ARG A 958 -13.85 14.41 -23.21
N ILE A 959 -14.33 13.68 -24.22
CA ILE A 959 -15.33 12.62 -24.07
C ILE A 959 -14.72 11.40 -23.35
N TYR A 960 -13.51 10.98 -23.69
CA TYR A 960 -12.79 9.89 -23.04
C TYR A 960 -12.51 10.20 -21.55
N GLN A 961 -12.01 11.41 -21.23
CA GLN A 961 -11.86 11.86 -19.84
C GLN A 961 -13.19 11.88 -19.05
N ALA A 962 -14.32 12.15 -19.70
CA ALA A 962 -15.65 12.07 -19.07
C ALA A 962 -16.09 10.60 -18.87
N LEU A 963 -15.70 9.70 -19.77
CA LEU A 963 -15.98 8.27 -19.68
C LEU A 963 -15.15 7.56 -18.60
N LEU A 964 -13.89 7.94 -18.39
CA LEU A 964 -13.07 7.41 -17.28
C LEU A 964 -13.65 7.77 -15.90
N LYS A 965 -14.26 8.96 -15.79
CA LYS A 965 -15.03 9.38 -14.60
C LYS A 965 -16.34 8.59 -14.45
N LEU A 966 -16.99 8.23 -15.56
CA LEU A 966 -18.19 7.39 -15.57
C LEU A 966 -17.90 5.93 -15.20
N LYS A 967 -16.80 5.36 -15.74
CA LYS A 967 -16.31 3.99 -15.49
C LYS A 967 -16.13 3.69 -14.00
N ASN A 968 -15.80 4.71 -13.22
CA ASN A 968 -15.56 4.62 -11.79
C ASN A 968 -16.82 4.68 -10.91
N THR A 969 -18.01 4.94 -11.48
CA THR A 969 -19.28 4.97 -10.73
C THR A 969 -19.75 3.57 -10.33
N ASN A 970 -20.43 3.45 -9.17
CA ASN A 970 -21.01 2.17 -8.71
C ASN A 970 -21.91 1.52 -9.77
N THR A 971 -22.70 2.30 -10.49
CA THR A 971 -23.57 1.81 -11.57
C THR A 971 -22.78 1.11 -12.69
N VAL A 972 -21.57 1.56 -13.00
CA VAL A 972 -20.72 0.91 -14.03
C VAL A 972 -19.87 -0.22 -13.43
N LYS A 973 -19.43 -0.12 -12.18
CA LYS A 973 -18.75 -1.23 -11.48
C LYS A 973 -19.68 -2.43 -11.26
N PHE A 974 -20.92 -2.18 -10.85
CA PHE A 974 -21.80 -3.20 -10.24
C PHE A 974 -23.21 -3.31 -10.86
N GLY A 975 -23.61 -2.40 -11.75
CA GLY A 975 -24.97 -2.38 -12.32
C GLY A 975 -25.29 -3.58 -13.21
N GLU A 976 -26.55 -4.03 -13.19
CA GLU A 976 -27.07 -5.00 -14.16
C GLU A 976 -26.86 -4.47 -15.59
N LEU A 977 -26.34 -5.32 -16.47
CA LEU A 977 -26.24 -5.04 -17.91
C LEU A 977 -27.52 -5.49 -18.62
N LYS A 978 -28.10 -4.62 -19.46
CA LYS A 978 -29.18 -4.95 -20.39
C LYS A 978 -28.87 -4.35 -21.76
N THR A 979 -29.02 -5.14 -22.82
CA THR A 979 -28.68 -4.79 -24.20
C THR A 979 -29.93 -4.85 -25.09
N PHE A 980 -30.06 -3.94 -26.05
CA PHE A 980 -31.15 -3.92 -27.02
C PHE A 980 -30.66 -3.42 -28.38
N ALA A 981 -31.28 -3.91 -29.45
CA ALA A 981 -31.05 -3.42 -30.82
C ALA A 981 -32.38 -2.93 -31.40
N LEU A 982 -32.49 -1.62 -31.60
CA LEU A 982 -33.67 -0.97 -32.20
C LEU A 982 -33.37 -0.67 -33.66
N SER A 983 -33.52 -1.70 -34.51
CA SER A 983 -33.07 -1.67 -35.92
C SER A 983 -31.58 -1.30 -36.02
N ASN A 984 -31.26 -0.04 -36.34
CA ASN A 984 -29.89 0.44 -36.50
C ASN A 984 -29.30 1.04 -35.23
N ILE A 985 -30.05 1.13 -34.13
CA ILE A 985 -29.60 1.78 -32.89
C ILE A 985 -29.27 0.71 -31.83
N LEU A 986 -28.03 0.68 -31.36
CA LEU A 986 -27.62 -0.11 -30.19
C LEU A 986 -27.98 0.66 -28.92
N VAL A 987 -28.54 -0.03 -27.93
CA VAL A 987 -28.88 0.52 -26.62
C VAL A 987 -28.28 -0.39 -25.54
N VAL A 988 -27.53 0.20 -24.62
CA VAL A 988 -26.93 -0.49 -23.47
C VAL A 988 -27.32 0.23 -22.19
N ILE A 989 -27.94 -0.48 -21.25
CA ILE A 989 -28.38 0.04 -19.96
C ILE A 989 -27.53 -0.60 -18.87
N ARG A 990 -26.99 0.24 -17.97
CA ARG A 990 -26.47 -0.17 -16.67
C ARG A 990 -27.39 0.36 -15.59
N HIS A 991 -28.11 -0.54 -14.92
CA HIS A 991 -29.05 -0.20 -13.84
C HIS A 991 -28.53 -0.69 -12.50
N LEU A 992 -28.64 0.13 -11.47
CA LEU A 992 -28.33 -0.24 -10.10
C LEU A 992 -29.33 0.41 -9.16
N ALA A 993 -29.83 -0.34 -8.17
CA ALA A 993 -30.75 0.22 -7.19
C ALA A 993 -30.05 1.30 -6.34
N GLU A 994 -30.80 2.33 -5.94
CA GLU A 994 -30.32 3.46 -5.10
C GLU A 994 -29.17 4.29 -5.70
N HIS A 995 -28.78 4.01 -6.95
CA HIS A 995 -27.75 4.73 -7.70
C HIS A 995 -28.26 5.14 -9.10
N SER A 996 -27.86 6.34 -9.55
CA SER A 996 -28.26 6.81 -10.87
C SER A 996 -27.86 5.85 -11.98
N SER A 997 -28.85 5.47 -12.79
CA SER A 997 -28.71 4.51 -13.86
C SER A 997 -28.23 5.16 -15.15
N VAL A 998 -27.48 4.41 -15.96
CA VAL A 998 -26.80 4.89 -17.19
C VAL A 998 -27.38 4.19 -18.41
N VAL A 999 -27.64 4.93 -19.48
CA VAL A 999 -28.12 4.43 -20.76
C VAL A 999 -27.24 4.99 -21.87
N VAL A 1000 -26.51 4.13 -22.58
CA VAL A 1000 -25.78 4.48 -23.80
C VAL A 1000 -26.65 4.11 -25.00
N ILE A 1001 -26.83 5.05 -25.92
CA ILE A 1001 -27.46 4.79 -27.22
C ILE A 1001 -26.50 5.20 -28.34
N ILE A 1002 -26.42 4.38 -29.39
CA ILE A 1002 -25.50 4.57 -30.52
C ILE A 1002 -26.25 4.28 -31.81
N ASN A 1003 -26.35 5.26 -32.71
CA ASN A 1003 -26.79 5.01 -34.08
C ASN A 1003 -25.64 4.36 -34.87
N MET A 1004 -25.85 3.17 -35.43
CA MET A 1004 -24.78 2.41 -36.09
C MET A 1004 -24.58 2.79 -37.58
N VAL A 1005 -25.44 3.65 -38.16
CA VAL A 1005 -25.44 4.00 -39.60
C VAL A 1005 -25.33 5.51 -39.86
N ASP A 1006 -24.89 5.89 -41.06
CA ASP A 1006 -24.80 7.30 -41.52
C ASP A 1006 -26.15 7.84 -42.02
N SER A 1007 -27.21 7.66 -41.24
CA SER A 1007 -28.52 8.23 -41.53
C SER A 1007 -29.28 8.55 -40.24
N PRO A 1008 -30.02 9.68 -40.17
CA PRO A 1008 -30.78 10.01 -38.99
C PRO A 1008 -31.81 8.94 -38.63
N ALA A 1009 -31.90 8.62 -37.35
CA ALA A 1009 -32.76 7.56 -36.82
C ALA A 1009 -33.46 8.03 -35.53
N ASN A 1010 -34.57 7.40 -35.17
CA ASN A 1010 -35.32 7.70 -33.94
C ASN A 1010 -35.33 6.47 -33.03
N ALA A 1011 -34.92 6.61 -31.78
CA ALA A 1011 -35.13 5.59 -30.75
C ALA A 1011 -36.41 5.87 -29.94
N ASP A 1012 -37.19 4.83 -29.69
CA ASP A 1012 -38.21 4.78 -28.64
C ASP A 1012 -37.74 3.78 -27.58
N LEU A 1013 -37.48 4.29 -26.38
CA LEU A 1013 -37.04 3.52 -25.21
C LEU A 1013 -38.15 3.36 -24.16
N SER A 1014 -39.36 3.86 -24.41
CA SER A 1014 -40.45 3.90 -23.43
C SER A 1014 -40.92 2.50 -22.97
N THR A 1015 -40.69 1.48 -23.81
CA THR A 1015 -40.98 0.07 -23.52
C THR A 1015 -39.92 -0.61 -22.64
N MET A 1016 -38.77 0.03 -22.41
CA MET A 1016 -37.63 -0.55 -21.68
C MET A 1016 -37.70 -0.37 -20.15
N GLY A 1017 -38.82 0.12 -19.61
CA GLY A 1017 -38.98 0.39 -18.17
C GLY A 1017 -38.25 1.65 -17.68
N LEU A 1018 -37.83 2.52 -18.60
CA LEU A 1018 -37.16 3.79 -18.30
C LEU A 1018 -38.16 4.90 -17.91
N PRO A 1019 -37.74 5.90 -17.11
CA PRO A 1019 -38.59 7.05 -16.82
C PRO A 1019 -38.90 7.88 -18.08
N PRO A 1020 -39.93 8.75 -18.07
CA PRO A 1020 -40.32 9.54 -19.25
C PRO A 1020 -39.27 10.51 -19.78
N LEU A 1021 -38.28 10.89 -18.96
CA LEU A 1021 -37.20 11.82 -19.29
C LEU A 1021 -35.84 11.24 -18.85
N LEU A 1022 -34.83 11.37 -19.71
CA LEU A 1022 -33.42 11.08 -19.40
C LEU A 1022 -32.59 12.36 -19.53
N THR A 1023 -31.51 12.46 -18.75
CA THR A 1023 -30.57 13.59 -18.81
C THR A 1023 -29.36 13.24 -19.67
N VAL A 1024 -29.01 14.05 -20.67
CA VAL A 1024 -27.78 13.90 -21.45
C VAL A 1024 -26.56 14.14 -20.56
N LYS A 1025 -25.57 13.25 -20.60
CA LYS A 1025 -24.32 13.39 -19.84
C LYS A 1025 -23.11 13.53 -20.73
N ILE A 1026 -22.89 12.61 -21.65
CA ILE A 1026 -21.72 12.62 -22.55
C ILE A 1026 -22.21 12.40 -23.99
N PRO A 1027 -22.37 13.46 -24.79
CA PRO A 1027 -22.74 13.36 -26.19
C PRO A 1027 -21.50 13.31 -27.11
N SER A 1028 -21.51 12.47 -28.14
CA SER A 1028 -20.44 12.34 -29.18
C SER A 1028 -20.12 13.66 -29.90
N VAL A 1029 -18.93 13.84 -30.49
CA VAL A 1029 -18.50 15.11 -31.10
C VAL A 1029 -19.50 15.66 -32.13
N GLN A 1030 -20.03 14.80 -33.00
CA GLN A 1030 -21.05 15.11 -34.00
C GLN A 1030 -22.45 15.43 -33.44
N SER A 1031 -22.68 15.21 -32.15
CA SER A 1031 -23.96 15.41 -31.50
C SER A 1031 -24.28 16.89 -31.26
N THR A 1032 -25.50 17.29 -31.61
CA THR A 1032 -26.04 18.63 -31.31
C THR A 1032 -26.60 18.77 -29.89
N LYS A 1033 -26.60 17.70 -29.07
CA LYS A 1033 -27.18 17.70 -27.72
C LYS A 1033 -26.19 18.26 -26.70
N THR A 1034 -26.70 19.02 -25.75
CA THR A 1034 -25.90 19.65 -24.68
C THR A 1034 -25.93 18.81 -23.40
N PRO A 1035 -24.79 18.58 -22.71
CA PRO A 1035 -24.79 17.98 -21.38
C PRO A 1035 -25.74 18.69 -20.41
N GLY A 1036 -26.43 17.94 -19.57
CA GLY A 1036 -27.46 18.45 -18.64
C GLY A 1036 -28.84 18.70 -19.25
N SER A 1037 -29.00 18.68 -20.59
CA SER A 1037 -30.32 18.76 -21.23
C SER A 1037 -31.13 17.47 -21.05
N THR A 1038 -32.46 17.57 -21.03
CA THR A 1038 -33.37 16.42 -20.88
C THR A 1038 -34.03 16.02 -22.20
N ILE A 1039 -34.13 14.73 -22.47
CA ILE A 1039 -34.78 14.15 -23.66
C ILE A 1039 -35.87 13.17 -23.23
N ALA A 1040 -37.00 13.13 -23.96
CA ALA A 1040 -38.09 12.21 -23.70
C ALA A 1040 -37.81 10.80 -24.25
N THR A 1041 -38.14 9.75 -23.48
CA THR A 1041 -37.82 8.36 -23.85
C THR A 1041 -38.64 7.81 -25.00
N ASN A 1042 -39.82 8.38 -25.30
CA ASN A 1042 -40.67 7.94 -26.39
C ASN A 1042 -40.25 8.44 -27.78
N LEU A 1043 -39.32 9.41 -27.87
CA LEU A 1043 -38.76 9.87 -29.14
C LEU A 1043 -37.40 10.56 -28.94
N ILE A 1044 -36.32 9.82 -29.19
CA ILE A 1044 -34.95 10.34 -29.17
C ILE A 1044 -34.41 10.41 -30.61
N PRO A 1045 -34.35 11.60 -31.23
CA PRO A 1045 -33.79 11.77 -32.57
C PRO A 1045 -32.26 11.75 -32.54
N LEU A 1046 -31.66 10.85 -33.31
CA LEU A 1046 -30.22 10.72 -33.52
C LEU A 1046 -29.83 11.08 -34.95
N ASN A 1047 -28.71 11.80 -35.11
CA ASN A 1047 -28.01 12.01 -36.38
C ASN A 1047 -27.28 10.72 -36.82
N GLY A 1048 -26.74 10.70 -38.04
CA GLY A 1048 -25.82 9.65 -38.49
C GLY A 1048 -24.66 9.47 -37.50
N TYR A 1049 -24.37 8.22 -37.16
CA TYR A 1049 -23.36 7.79 -36.18
C TYR A 1049 -23.43 8.41 -34.77
N GLU A 1050 -24.52 9.09 -34.41
CA GLU A 1050 -24.59 9.78 -33.12
C GLU A 1050 -24.70 8.82 -31.94
N ALA A 1051 -23.78 8.98 -30.98
CA ALA A 1051 -23.82 8.31 -29.68
C ALA A 1051 -24.10 9.31 -28.54
N LEU A 1052 -24.88 8.87 -27.54
CA LEU A 1052 -25.18 9.62 -26.32
C LEU A 1052 -25.09 8.70 -25.09
N VAL A 1053 -24.34 9.13 -24.07
CA VAL A 1053 -24.54 8.68 -22.68
C VAL A 1053 -25.64 9.52 -22.03
N LEU A 1054 -26.68 8.86 -21.55
CA LEU A 1054 -27.81 9.42 -20.82
C LEU A 1054 -27.83 8.85 -19.39
N GLN A 1055 -28.43 9.59 -18.45
CA GLN A 1055 -28.56 9.20 -17.04
C GLN A 1055 -29.96 9.49 -16.51
N TYR A 1056 -30.45 8.64 -15.60
CA TYR A 1056 -31.66 8.87 -14.81
C TYR A 1056 -31.43 8.54 -13.32
N PRO A 1057 -32.30 9.00 -12.40
CA PRO A 1057 -32.21 8.70 -10.97
C PRO A 1057 -32.29 7.20 -10.66
#